data_AF-A0A8J5V244-F1
#
_entry.id   AF-A0A8J5V244-F1
#
_cell.length_a   1.000
_cell.length_b   1.000
_cell.length_c   1.000
_cell.angle_alpha   90.00
_cell.angle_beta   90.00
_cell.angle_gamma   90.00
#
_symmetry.space_group_name_H-M   'P 1'
#
loop_
_entity.id
_entity.type
_entity.pdbx_description
1 polymer ?
#
loop_
_entity_poly.entity_id
_entity_poly.type
_entity_poly.pdbx_seq_one_letter_code
_entity_poly.pdbx_strand_id
1 'polypeptide(L)'
;MHLLRLAEAVRDGVREAGMVGFRFNTVGVSDAISMGTRGMCYSLQSRDLIADSIETVMGAQHYDANISIPGCDKNMPGTIMAMGRLNRPSIMVYGGTIKPGHFQGNSYDIVSAFQCYGEFVTGTISEEERKNVLRNSCPGAGACGGMYTANTMASAIETMGMSLPYSSSTPAEDPLKLDECRLAGKYLLELLKMDLKPKDIITEKSLRNAMVIVMALGGSTNAVLHLIAIARSVGLQLNLDDFQKVSDQVPFLADLKPSGKYVMEDLHKIGGTPAVIHYLLEQGLLDGDCMTVTGKTLAENAKIFPSLSEGQQIIRPLDNPIKSTGHIQILYGNLAPEGPALVFEGEESMITAISENPANFKGKVVVIRGEGPKGGPGMPEMLTPTSAIMGAGLGKECALLTDGRFSGGSHGFVVGHICPEAQEGGPIGLVQNGDTITIDVAKRVIDVELTEAQLEERRRKWSPPPHKVTRGALWKEESLYSPTPRHLRRRRLPIPCASPALVARSPPVSSSRLSAPPPPLQLPIPSSPVSGSATSVIHVNRAAIGEKAAAAAAAAGSCEEGPTPQGGHAQQALKLAQTWVDTMSASDPDEPKDKDFEGRPSRLGLGAKVAPNAKRVAPTDPVERRLLGKVNAQKRKAIEEEKKAAQEANEDSDDDSVSNVPSIQAQPLLLPLLYLHRSLNRTSRLRDLEVGSEASTEASATAAGMAEVALQEGPEVLAVEDGSSGGIFSS
;
A
#
# COMPACT_ATOMS: atom_id res chain seq x y z
N MET A 1 8.76 5.99 -13.68
CA MET A 1 9.88 5.10 -14.01
C MET A 1 9.46 4.06 -15.04
N HIS A 2 8.94 2.88 -14.66
CA HIS A 2 8.68 1.75 -15.58
C HIS A 2 7.22 1.59 -16.01
N LEU A 3 6.24 2.01 -15.18
CA LEU A 3 4.80 1.80 -15.43
C LEU A 3 4.31 2.28 -16.81
N LEU A 4 4.96 3.29 -17.41
CA LEU A 4 4.64 3.75 -18.77
C LEU A 4 4.87 2.64 -19.82
N ARG A 5 6.00 1.92 -19.72
CA ARG A 5 6.35 0.78 -20.59
C ARG A 5 5.40 -0.41 -20.37
N LEU A 6 4.97 -0.63 -19.13
CA LEU A 6 3.92 -1.61 -18.81
C LEU A 6 2.59 -1.22 -19.48
N ALA A 7 2.22 0.06 -19.44
CA ALA A 7 1.03 0.60 -20.09
C ALA A 7 1.10 0.59 -21.63
N GLU A 8 2.29 0.53 -22.24
CA GLU A 8 2.45 0.19 -23.66
C GLU A 8 2.12 -1.29 -23.90
N ALA A 9 2.75 -2.21 -23.15
CA ALA A 9 2.49 -3.65 -23.29
C ALA A 9 1.02 -4.03 -23.05
N VAL A 10 0.34 -3.40 -22.07
CA VAL A 10 -1.12 -3.55 -21.86
C VAL A 10 -1.90 -3.05 -23.07
N ARG A 11 -1.55 -1.89 -23.62
CA ARG A 11 -2.26 -1.31 -24.78
C ARG A 11 -2.17 -2.23 -26.01
N ASP A 12 -1.00 -2.80 -26.23
CA ASP A 12 -0.77 -3.68 -27.38
C ASP A 12 -1.48 -5.03 -27.17
N GLY A 13 -1.45 -5.61 -25.98
CA GLY A 13 -2.27 -6.79 -25.64
C GLY A 13 -3.78 -6.57 -25.76
N VAL A 14 -4.29 -5.37 -25.43
CA VAL A 14 -5.69 -4.98 -25.63
C VAL A 14 -6.04 -4.90 -27.12
N ARG A 15 -5.11 -4.44 -27.97
CA ARG A 15 -5.27 -4.40 -29.44
C ARG A 15 -5.20 -5.80 -30.07
N GLU A 16 -4.30 -6.66 -29.58
CA GLU A 16 -4.21 -8.07 -29.97
C GLU A 16 -5.51 -8.83 -29.64
N ALA A 17 -6.24 -8.40 -28.60
CA ALA A 17 -7.57 -8.88 -28.24
C ALA A 17 -8.73 -8.16 -29.00
N GLY A 18 -8.44 -7.38 -30.04
CA GLY A 18 -9.44 -6.71 -30.88
C GLY A 18 -10.10 -5.47 -30.26
N MET A 19 -9.60 -4.96 -29.12
CA MET A 19 -10.19 -3.84 -28.38
C MET A 19 -9.39 -2.53 -28.52
N VAL A 20 -10.03 -1.39 -28.19
CA VAL A 20 -9.41 -0.06 -28.32
C VAL A 20 -8.74 0.38 -27.02
N GLY A 21 -7.43 0.20 -26.92
CA GLY A 21 -6.63 0.63 -25.77
C GLY A 21 -6.41 2.15 -25.67
N PHE A 22 -7.28 2.84 -24.94
CA PHE A 22 -7.11 4.25 -24.53
C PHE A 22 -6.34 4.35 -23.20
N ARG A 23 -5.10 4.84 -23.25
CA ARG A 23 -4.26 5.10 -22.07
C ARG A 23 -4.61 6.47 -21.47
N PHE A 24 -4.89 6.50 -20.18
CA PHE A 24 -4.84 7.70 -19.33
C PHE A 24 -3.95 7.42 -18.12
N ASN A 25 -3.62 8.44 -17.33
CA ASN A 25 -2.75 8.31 -16.18
C ASN A 25 -3.25 9.20 -15.03
N THR A 26 -3.13 8.73 -13.79
CA THR A 26 -3.46 9.50 -12.57
C THR A 26 -2.21 9.78 -11.74
N VAL A 27 -2.32 10.65 -10.73
CA VAL A 27 -1.22 10.99 -9.83
C VAL A 27 -0.85 9.83 -8.91
N GLY A 28 0.34 9.90 -8.32
CA GLY A 28 0.78 9.03 -7.24
C GLY A 28 1.93 9.69 -6.48
N VAL A 29 2.03 9.41 -5.19
CA VAL A 29 3.13 9.90 -4.34
C VAL A 29 4.04 8.74 -3.92
N SER A 30 5.29 9.05 -3.59
CA SER A 30 6.24 8.06 -3.09
C SER A 30 6.37 8.20 -1.58
N ASP A 31 5.77 7.25 -0.85
CA ASP A 31 5.82 7.24 0.61
C ASP A 31 7.28 7.20 1.12
N ALA A 32 8.15 6.44 0.44
CA ALA A 32 9.57 6.37 0.73
C ALA A 32 10.34 7.70 0.58
N ILE A 33 9.91 8.59 -0.32
CA ILE A 33 10.53 9.93 -0.50
C ILE A 33 9.92 10.96 0.47
N SER A 34 8.64 10.80 0.81
CA SER A 34 7.93 11.72 1.71
C SER A 34 8.10 11.41 3.21
N MET A 35 8.61 10.21 3.55
CA MET A 35 8.86 9.73 4.91
C MET A 35 9.69 10.73 5.74
N GLY A 36 9.28 10.99 6.98
CA GLY A 36 9.95 11.96 7.86
C GLY A 36 9.83 13.42 7.41
N THR A 37 8.83 13.75 6.58
CA THR A 37 8.55 15.13 6.13
C THR A 37 7.04 15.41 6.15
N ARG A 38 6.65 16.69 6.19
CA ARG A 38 5.25 17.12 5.98
C ARG A 38 4.66 16.74 4.61
N GLY A 39 5.47 16.23 3.67
CA GLY A 39 4.98 15.57 2.46
C GLY A 39 4.16 14.30 2.75
N MET A 40 4.45 13.60 3.85
CA MET A 40 3.76 12.36 4.24
C MET A 40 2.26 12.59 4.56
N CYS A 41 1.85 13.80 4.94
CA CYS A 41 0.45 14.18 5.07
C CYS A 41 -0.33 13.97 3.76
N TYR A 42 0.31 14.07 2.59
CA TYR A 42 -0.31 13.82 1.30
C TYR A 42 -0.32 12.33 0.89
N SER A 43 0.20 11.42 1.71
CA SER A 43 0.25 9.97 1.44
C SER A 43 -1.14 9.35 1.33
N LEU A 44 -1.88 9.26 2.44
CA LEU A 44 -3.10 8.44 2.51
C LEU A 44 -4.18 8.95 1.56
N GLN A 45 -4.42 10.26 1.53
CA GLN A 45 -5.39 10.92 0.64
C GLN A 45 -5.15 10.66 -0.86
N SER A 46 -3.93 10.29 -1.26
CA SER A 46 -3.64 9.95 -2.65
C SER A 46 -4.42 8.71 -3.11
N ARG A 47 -4.76 7.78 -2.20
CA ARG A 47 -5.67 6.65 -2.45
C ARG A 47 -7.01 7.12 -3.02
N ASP A 48 -7.63 8.07 -2.34
CA ASP A 48 -8.98 8.56 -2.67
C ASP A 48 -8.94 9.49 -3.88
N LEU A 49 -7.90 10.30 -4.02
CA LEU A 49 -7.65 11.10 -5.22
C LEU A 49 -7.44 10.22 -6.47
N ILE A 50 -6.73 9.09 -6.33
CA ILE A 50 -6.58 8.08 -7.39
C ILE A 50 -7.93 7.46 -7.73
N ALA A 51 -8.71 7.05 -6.72
CA ALA A 51 -10.03 6.45 -6.91
C ALA A 51 -10.98 7.41 -7.65
N ASP A 52 -11.08 8.65 -7.19
CA ASP A 52 -11.88 9.71 -7.81
C ASP A 52 -11.42 10.03 -9.25
N SER A 53 -10.12 10.02 -9.52
CA SER A 53 -9.58 10.28 -10.87
C SER A 53 -9.97 9.20 -11.86
N ILE A 54 -9.86 7.92 -11.47
CA ILE A 54 -10.23 6.78 -12.32
C ILE A 54 -11.75 6.73 -12.51
N GLU A 55 -12.53 6.93 -11.44
CA GLU A 55 -13.99 7.04 -11.49
C GLU A 55 -14.44 8.15 -12.46
N THR A 56 -13.78 9.32 -12.40
CA THR A 56 -14.10 10.46 -13.27
C THR A 56 -13.82 10.16 -14.74
N VAL A 57 -12.65 9.60 -15.08
CA VAL A 57 -12.31 9.31 -16.49
C VAL A 57 -13.19 8.19 -17.05
N MET A 58 -13.33 7.08 -16.33
CA MET A 58 -14.18 5.95 -16.74
C MET A 58 -15.65 6.38 -16.88
N GLY A 59 -16.15 7.18 -15.93
CA GLY A 59 -17.51 7.73 -15.97
C GLY A 59 -17.74 8.62 -17.18
N ALA A 60 -16.91 9.65 -17.37
CA ALA A 60 -17.09 10.66 -18.40
C ALA A 60 -16.79 10.18 -19.83
N GLN A 61 -15.84 9.25 -20.02
CA GLN A 61 -15.45 8.74 -21.33
C GLN A 61 -16.17 7.42 -21.72
N HIS A 62 -17.09 6.94 -20.87
CA HIS A 62 -17.90 5.74 -21.10
C HIS A 62 -17.14 4.42 -21.38
N TYR A 63 -15.83 4.36 -21.11
CA TYR A 63 -15.00 3.16 -21.34
C TYR A 63 -15.57 1.89 -20.70
N ASP A 64 -15.69 0.81 -21.48
CA ASP A 64 -16.41 -0.40 -21.10
C ASP A 64 -15.72 -1.19 -19.98
N ALA A 65 -14.39 -1.15 -19.93
CA ALA A 65 -13.56 -1.94 -19.01
C ALA A 65 -12.24 -1.22 -18.64
N ASN A 66 -11.57 -1.65 -17.56
CA ASN A 66 -10.40 -0.98 -16.99
C ASN A 66 -9.26 -1.95 -16.63
N ILE A 67 -8.07 -1.74 -17.22
CA ILE A 67 -6.81 -2.31 -16.69
C ILE A 67 -6.04 -1.19 -16.00
N SER A 68 -5.91 -1.28 -14.67
CA SER A 68 -5.13 -0.33 -13.87
C SER A 68 -3.77 -0.91 -13.52
N ILE A 69 -2.72 -0.08 -13.59
CA ILE A 69 -1.31 -0.50 -13.44
C ILE A 69 -0.63 0.24 -12.26
N PRO A 70 -1.05 0.02 -11.01
CA PRO A 70 -0.48 0.69 -9.83
C PRO A 70 0.89 0.09 -9.44
N GLY A 71 1.75 0.90 -8.80
CA GLY A 71 3.13 0.48 -8.48
C GLY A 71 3.72 1.06 -7.19
N CYS A 72 2.91 1.65 -6.32
CA CYS A 72 3.33 2.14 -5.00
C CYS A 72 2.16 2.02 -4.00
N ASP A 73 2.51 1.84 -2.72
CA ASP A 73 1.66 1.64 -1.55
C ASP A 73 0.16 1.99 -1.71
N LYS A 74 -0.15 3.29 -1.82
CA LYS A 74 -1.53 3.80 -1.77
C LYS A 74 -2.24 3.74 -3.13
N ASN A 75 -1.54 3.38 -4.21
CA ASN A 75 -2.11 3.29 -5.56
C ASN A 75 -3.04 2.07 -5.73
N MET A 76 -2.60 0.89 -5.29
CA MET A 76 -3.36 -0.37 -5.40
C MET A 76 -4.78 -0.29 -4.80
N PRO A 77 -4.97 0.14 -3.54
CA PRO A 77 -6.32 0.31 -3.00
C PRO A 77 -7.13 1.39 -3.74
N GLY A 78 -6.50 2.48 -4.18
CA GLY A 78 -7.17 3.52 -4.97
C GLY A 78 -7.73 2.98 -6.31
N THR A 79 -6.99 2.12 -7.01
CA THR A 79 -7.47 1.50 -8.25
C THR A 79 -8.64 0.54 -8.00
N ILE A 80 -8.55 -0.33 -6.98
CA ILE A 80 -9.65 -1.26 -6.66
C ILE A 80 -10.90 -0.52 -6.16
N MET A 81 -10.74 0.56 -5.39
CA MET A 81 -11.86 1.40 -4.96
C MET A 81 -12.60 2.03 -6.16
N ALA A 82 -11.90 2.47 -7.20
CA ALA A 82 -12.55 2.95 -8.42
C ALA A 82 -13.30 1.82 -9.14
N MET A 83 -12.68 0.64 -9.29
CA MET A 83 -13.31 -0.54 -9.90
C MET A 83 -14.60 -0.93 -9.18
N GLY A 84 -14.59 -0.96 -7.83
CA GLY A 84 -15.77 -1.30 -7.02
C GLY A 84 -16.90 -0.27 -7.11
N ARG A 85 -16.57 1.03 -7.17
CA ARG A 85 -17.55 2.13 -7.39
C ARG A 85 -18.21 2.04 -8.78
N LEU A 86 -17.41 1.84 -9.83
CA LEU A 86 -17.85 1.79 -11.23
C LEU A 86 -18.59 0.49 -11.58
N ASN A 87 -18.17 -0.63 -10.98
CA ASN A 87 -18.60 -2.00 -11.29
C ASN A 87 -18.62 -2.36 -12.79
N ARG A 88 -17.54 -2.02 -13.49
CA ARG A 88 -17.29 -2.46 -14.88
C ARG A 88 -16.17 -3.50 -14.91
N PRO A 89 -16.15 -4.47 -15.85
CA PRO A 89 -15.09 -5.48 -15.94
C PRO A 89 -13.69 -4.86 -15.84
N SER A 90 -12.87 -5.35 -14.90
CA SER A 90 -11.62 -4.69 -14.52
C SER A 90 -10.55 -5.66 -14.04
N ILE A 91 -9.28 -5.33 -14.30
CA ILE A 91 -8.11 -6.07 -13.81
C ILE A 91 -7.10 -5.09 -13.20
N MET A 92 -6.50 -5.44 -12.06
CA MET A 92 -5.29 -4.77 -11.56
C MET A 92 -4.04 -5.55 -11.99
N VAL A 93 -3.10 -4.88 -12.65
CA VAL A 93 -1.77 -5.40 -12.99
C VAL A 93 -0.76 -4.71 -12.07
N TYR A 94 -0.26 -5.40 -11.05
CA TYR A 94 0.71 -4.79 -10.14
C TYR A 94 2.03 -4.50 -10.85
N GLY A 95 2.59 -3.31 -10.67
CA GLY A 95 3.86 -2.89 -11.25
C GLY A 95 5.10 -3.67 -10.78
N GLY A 96 4.96 -4.59 -9.81
CA GLY A 96 6.01 -5.49 -9.35
C GLY A 96 6.89 -4.92 -8.24
N THR A 97 7.52 -5.83 -7.50
CA THR A 97 8.50 -5.51 -6.45
C THR A 97 9.83 -5.03 -7.05
N ILE A 98 10.53 -4.14 -6.35
CA ILE A 98 11.96 -3.88 -6.60
C ILE A 98 12.77 -5.13 -6.24
N LYS A 99 13.92 -5.32 -6.89
CA LYS A 99 14.93 -6.29 -6.48
C LYS A 99 15.73 -5.76 -5.27
N PRO A 100 16.20 -6.61 -4.35
CA PRO A 100 17.13 -6.18 -3.31
C PRO A 100 18.41 -5.64 -3.92
N GLY A 101 19.01 -4.62 -3.29
CA GLY A 101 20.31 -4.11 -3.69
C GLY A 101 21.44 -4.92 -3.06
N HIS A 102 22.55 -5.12 -3.77
CA HIS A 102 23.67 -5.93 -3.29
C HIS A 102 25.00 -5.19 -3.45
N PHE A 103 25.76 -5.06 -2.37
CA PHE A 103 27.08 -4.44 -2.39
C PHE A 103 27.98 -5.02 -1.30
N GLN A 104 29.21 -5.41 -1.67
CA GLN A 104 30.22 -6.04 -0.79
C GLN A 104 29.71 -7.26 0.01
N GLY A 105 28.80 -8.06 -0.57
CA GLY A 105 28.22 -9.25 0.06
C GLY A 105 27.00 -8.97 0.95
N ASN A 106 26.78 -7.71 1.33
CA ASN A 106 25.58 -7.28 2.05
C ASN A 106 24.41 -7.05 1.09
N SER A 107 23.19 -7.18 1.63
CA SER A 107 21.93 -6.95 0.91
C SER A 107 21.13 -5.83 1.57
N TYR A 108 20.75 -4.84 0.78
CA TYR A 108 20.15 -3.58 1.23
C TYR A 108 18.77 -3.38 0.61
N ASP A 109 17.90 -2.69 1.36
CA ASP A 109 16.60 -2.21 0.89
C ASP A 109 16.28 -0.84 1.49
N ILE A 110 15.09 -0.30 1.20
CA ILE A 110 14.68 1.03 1.67
C ILE A 110 14.68 1.17 3.21
N VAL A 111 14.44 0.09 3.98
CA VAL A 111 14.53 0.14 5.45
C VAL A 111 15.99 0.18 5.91
N SER A 112 16.93 -0.42 5.17
CA SER A 112 18.37 -0.19 5.41
C SER A 112 18.73 1.30 5.26
N ALA A 113 18.23 1.96 4.21
CA ALA A 113 18.43 3.39 3.98
C ALA A 113 17.83 4.29 5.07
N PHE A 114 16.78 3.85 5.77
CA PHE A 114 16.21 4.56 6.91
C PHE A 114 16.94 4.25 8.22
N GLN A 115 17.33 2.99 8.47
CA GLN A 115 18.00 2.56 9.70
C GLN A 115 19.43 3.10 9.80
N CYS A 116 20.15 3.22 8.68
CA CYS A 116 21.54 3.71 8.67
C CYS A 116 21.72 5.16 9.16
N TYR A 117 20.65 5.95 9.27
CA TYR A 117 20.73 7.25 9.95
C TYR A 117 20.83 7.10 11.47
N GLY A 118 20.03 6.21 12.07
CA GLY A 118 20.11 5.91 13.50
C GLY A 118 21.46 5.31 13.87
N GLU A 119 21.93 4.32 13.09
CA GLU A 119 23.25 3.69 13.25
C GLU A 119 24.41 4.68 13.13
N PHE A 120 24.28 5.72 12.31
CA PHE A 120 25.28 6.78 12.21
C PHE A 120 25.26 7.72 13.43
N VAL A 121 24.07 8.12 13.90
CA VAL A 121 23.92 8.97 15.09
C VAL A 121 24.42 8.27 16.36
N THR A 122 24.29 6.95 16.47
CA THR A 122 24.87 6.15 17.57
C THR A 122 26.36 5.83 17.38
N GLY A 123 27.00 6.29 16.30
CA GLY A 123 28.42 5.99 16.00
C GLY A 123 28.69 4.52 15.67
N THR A 124 27.66 3.76 15.30
CA THR A 124 27.73 2.34 14.93
C THR A 124 28.24 2.14 13.50
N ILE A 125 27.99 3.10 12.60
CA ILE A 125 28.58 3.16 11.25
C ILE A 125 29.18 4.53 10.94
N SER A 126 30.14 4.58 10.02
CA SER A 126 30.71 5.82 9.50
C SER A 126 29.82 6.50 8.44
N GLU A 127 30.11 7.77 8.15
CA GLU A 127 29.44 8.54 7.09
C GLU A 127 29.64 7.94 5.69
N GLU A 128 30.77 7.28 5.41
CA GLU A 128 30.99 6.61 4.13
C GLU A 128 30.24 5.27 4.03
N GLU A 129 30.13 4.52 5.13
CA GLU A 129 29.26 3.34 5.19
C GLU A 129 27.79 3.75 4.99
N ARG A 130 27.32 4.81 5.67
CA ARG A 130 25.99 5.38 5.47
C ARG A 130 25.74 5.78 4.01
N LYS A 131 26.68 6.47 3.35
CA LYS A 131 26.61 6.77 1.91
C LYS A 131 26.54 5.51 1.05
N ASN A 132 27.26 4.45 1.41
CA ASN A 132 27.24 3.18 0.68
C ASN A 132 25.90 2.45 0.84
N VAL A 133 25.27 2.47 2.03
CA VAL A 133 23.90 1.96 2.21
C VAL A 133 22.94 2.73 1.30
N LEU A 134 22.93 4.07 1.38
CA LEU A 134 22.02 4.92 0.58
C LEU A 134 22.17 4.70 -0.93
N ARG A 135 23.41 4.61 -1.44
CA ARG A 135 23.70 4.40 -2.87
C ARG A 135 23.27 3.03 -3.40
N ASN A 136 23.20 2.01 -2.54
CA ASN A 136 22.95 0.63 -2.95
C ASN A 136 21.59 0.08 -2.49
N SER A 137 20.76 0.85 -1.77
CA SER A 137 19.47 0.36 -1.23
C SER A 137 18.32 0.28 -2.25
N CYS A 138 18.43 0.94 -3.40
CA CYS A 138 17.38 1.01 -4.42
C CYS A 138 18.00 0.83 -5.83
N PRO A 139 18.24 -0.40 -6.29
CA PRO A 139 19.04 -0.67 -7.48
C PRO A 139 18.33 -0.42 -8.83
N GLY A 140 17.00 -0.32 -8.84
CA GLY A 140 16.20 -0.28 -10.06
C GLY A 140 14.74 0.12 -9.81
N ALA A 141 13.85 -0.22 -10.74
CA ALA A 141 12.42 0.04 -10.63
C ALA A 141 11.68 -1.00 -9.77
N GLY A 142 10.56 -0.58 -9.17
CA GLY A 142 9.61 -1.41 -8.44
C GLY A 142 9.17 -0.79 -7.11
N ALA A 143 8.23 -1.43 -6.42
CA ALA A 143 7.82 -1.04 -5.06
C ALA A 143 8.74 -1.65 -3.98
N CYS A 144 8.63 -1.17 -2.73
CA CYS A 144 9.50 -1.56 -1.61
C CYS A 144 9.51 -3.09 -1.37
N GLY A 145 10.70 -3.71 -1.32
CA GLY A 145 10.87 -5.15 -1.53
C GLY A 145 10.38 -6.12 -0.44
N GLY A 146 10.20 -5.66 0.80
CA GLY A 146 9.60 -6.46 1.88
C GLY A 146 8.08 -6.53 1.78
N MET A 147 7.44 -7.21 2.72
CA MET A 147 5.98 -7.27 2.90
C MET A 147 5.41 -5.98 3.55
N TYR A 148 5.85 -4.83 3.02
CA TYR A 148 5.25 -3.52 3.29
C TYR A 148 3.89 -3.42 2.57
N THR A 149 3.18 -2.30 2.68
CA THR A 149 1.80 -2.19 2.17
C THR A 149 1.69 -2.51 0.69
N ALA A 150 2.66 -2.10 -0.14
CA ALA A 150 2.63 -2.37 -1.57
C ALA A 150 2.52 -3.88 -1.90
N ASN A 151 3.47 -4.68 -1.42
CA ASN A 151 3.47 -6.13 -1.63
C ASN A 151 2.34 -6.84 -0.84
N THR A 152 1.95 -6.30 0.32
CA THR A 152 0.79 -6.78 1.10
C THR A 152 -0.50 -6.64 0.30
N MET A 153 -0.79 -5.45 -0.20
CA MET A 153 -2.00 -5.16 -0.96
C MET A 153 -1.99 -5.87 -2.30
N ALA A 154 -0.86 -5.96 -2.99
CA ALA A 154 -0.76 -6.76 -4.21
C ALA A 154 -1.15 -8.23 -3.94
N SER A 155 -0.56 -8.86 -2.92
CA SER A 155 -0.85 -10.27 -2.57
C SER A 155 -2.30 -10.47 -2.13
N ALA A 156 -2.84 -9.52 -1.36
CA ALA A 156 -4.24 -9.52 -0.94
C ALA A 156 -5.21 -9.38 -2.12
N ILE A 157 -4.88 -8.57 -3.13
CA ILE A 157 -5.72 -8.30 -4.30
C ILE A 157 -5.65 -9.45 -5.34
N GLU A 158 -4.49 -10.09 -5.50
CA GLU A 158 -4.38 -11.35 -6.26
C GLU A 158 -5.22 -12.47 -5.61
N THR A 159 -5.13 -12.60 -4.28
CA THR A 159 -5.90 -13.62 -3.53
C THR A 159 -7.39 -13.31 -3.40
N MET A 160 -7.78 -12.03 -3.54
CA MET A 160 -9.16 -11.57 -3.74
C MET A 160 -9.69 -11.87 -5.15
N GLY A 161 -8.82 -12.30 -6.07
CA GLY A 161 -9.18 -12.61 -7.46
C GLY A 161 -9.20 -11.42 -8.41
N MET A 162 -8.70 -10.23 -8.01
CA MET A 162 -8.75 -8.99 -8.81
C MET A 162 -7.46 -8.71 -9.62
N SER A 163 -6.45 -9.59 -9.52
CA SER A 163 -5.25 -9.60 -10.34
C SER A 163 -5.03 -10.99 -10.94
N LEU A 164 -4.29 -11.06 -12.05
CA LEU A 164 -3.87 -12.34 -12.62
C LEU A 164 -2.88 -13.04 -11.66
N PRO A 165 -2.84 -14.39 -11.64
CA PRO A 165 -1.84 -15.13 -10.87
C PRO A 165 -0.41 -14.68 -11.16
N TYR A 166 0.44 -14.68 -10.13
CA TYR A 166 1.80 -14.12 -10.09
C TYR A 166 1.95 -12.60 -10.09
N SER A 167 0.92 -11.82 -10.43
CA SER A 167 0.99 -10.36 -10.50
C SER A 167 1.67 -9.72 -9.29
N SER A 168 1.35 -10.18 -8.06
CA SER A 168 1.90 -9.64 -6.82
C SER A 168 3.34 -10.03 -6.50
N SER A 169 3.86 -11.10 -7.12
CA SER A 169 5.20 -11.64 -6.84
C SER A 169 6.24 -11.36 -7.93
N THR A 170 5.84 -11.29 -9.20
CA THR A 170 6.75 -11.05 -10.33
C THR A 170 7.45 -9.68 -10.19
N PRO A 171 8.80 -9.63 -10.14
CA PRO A 171 9.55 -8.38 -10.00
C PRO A 171 9.31 -7.39 -11.14
N ALA A 172 9.45 -6.10 -10.83
CA ALA A 172 9.16 -4.99 -11.74
C ALA A 172 10.02 -4.93 -13.01
N GLU A 173 11.20 -5.54 -12.96
CA GLU A 173 12.17 -5.61 -14.07
C GLU A 173 12.27 -7.01 -14.68
N ASP A 174 11.45 -7.97 -14.22
CA ASP A 174 11.40 -9.30 -14.80
C ASP A 174 10.65 -9.30 -16.15
N PRO A 175 11.14 -10.00 -17.20
CA PRO A 175 10.43 -10.11 -18.47
C PRO A 175 8.98 -10.56 -18.34
N LEU A 176 8.66 -11.46 -17.41
CA LEU A 176 7.31 -12.00 -17.21
C LEU A 176 6.30 -10.91 -16.85
N LYS A 177 6.73 -9.78 -16.25
CA LYS A 177 5.87 -8.64 -15.94
C LYS A 177 5.34 -7.94 -17.21
N LEU A 178 6.10 -7.96 -18.31
CA LEU A 178 5.66 -7.43 -19.60
C LEU A 178 4.73 -8.39 -20.34
N ASP A 179 4.90 -9.69 -20.14
CA ASP A 179 4.03 -10.70 -20.76
C ASP A 179 2.69 -10.80 -20.03
N GLU A 180 2.66 -10.66 -18.70
CA GLU A 180 1.44 -10.42 -17.92
C GLU A 180 0.67 -9.19 -18.44
N CYS A 181 1.37 -8.09 -18.71
CA CYS A 181 0.76 -6.88 -19.26
C CYS A 181 0.07 -7.15 -20.60
N ARG A 182 0.70 -7.89 -21.52
CA ARG A 182 0.06 -8.28 -22.80
C ARG A 182 -1.14 -9.20 -22.58
N LEU A 183 -0.99 -10.21 -21.73
CA LEU A 183 -2.05 -11.20 -21.44
C LEU A 183 -3.29 -10.55 -20.79
N ALA A 184 -3.13 -9.50 -19.99
CA ALA A 184 -4.23 -8.78 -19.37
C ALA A 184 -5.27 -8.27 -20.37
N GLY A 185 -4.87 -7.91 -21.60
CA GLY A 185 -5.80 -7.52 -22.66
C GLY A 185 -6.73 -8.65 -23.12
N LYS A 186 -6.21 -9.88 -23.19
CA LYS A 186 -6.99 -11.08 -23.55
C LYS A 186 -7.95 -11.47 -22.43
N TYR A 187 -7.49 -11.47 -21.17
CA TYR A 187 -8.36 -11.74 -20.03
C TYR A 187 -9.48 -10.70 -19.89
N LEU A 188 -9.21 -9.41 -20.13
CA LEU A 188 -10.24 -8.36 -20.07
C LEU A 188 -11.36 -8.58 -21.13
N LEU A 189 -11.03 -9.11 -22.31
CA LEU A 189 -12.02 -9.47 -23.33
C LEU A 189 -12.96 -10.58 -22.83
N GLU A 190 -12.43 -11.63 -22.18
CA GLU A 190 -13.25 -12.69 -21.62
C GLU A 190 -14.12 -12.20 -20.46
N LEU A 191 -13.61 -11.31 -19.60
CA LEU A 191 -14.41 -10.66 -18.56
C LEU A 191 -15.54 -9.79 -19.14
N LEU A 192 -15.32 -9.13 -20.28
CA LEU A 192 -16.37 -8.40 -21.01
C LEU A 192 -17.42 -9.33 -21.61
N LYS A 193 -17.01 -10.45 -22.23
CA LYS A 193 -17.93 -11.47 -22.77
C LYS A 193 -18.79 -12.13 -21.68
N MET A 194 -18.21 -12.36 -20.50
CA MET A 194 -18.89 -12.93 -19.33
C MET A 194 -19.71 -11.91 -18.54
N ASP A 195 -19.55 -10.61 -18.82
CA ASP A 195 -19.90 -9.50 -17.90
C ASP A 195 -19.46 -9.79 -16.45
N LEU A 196 -18.24 -10.28 -16.23
CA LEU A 196 -17.73 -10.59 -14.90
C LEU A 196 -17.11 -9.33 -14.27
N LYS A 197 -17.83 -8.73 -13.32
CA LYS A 197 -17.56 -7.40 -12.78
C LYS A 197 -16.91 -7.46 -11.38
N PRO A 198 -16.30 -6.35 -10.91
CA PRO A 198 -15.67 -6.27 -9.59
C PRO A 198 -16.56 -6.70 -8.40
N LYS A 199 -17.88 -6.50 -8.44
CA LYS A 199 -18.79 -6.96 -7.37
C LYS A 199 -19.11 -8.46 -7.41
N ASP A 200 -18.87 -9.11 -8.54
CA ASP A 200 -19.05 -10.55 -8.72
C ASP A 200 -17.81 -11.32 -8.22
N ILE A 201 -16.65 -10.64 -8.20
CA ILE A 201 -15.35 -11.14 -7.70
C ILE A 201 -15.12 -10.74 -6.23
N ILE A 202 -15.32 -9.47 -5.87
CA ILE A 202 -15.10 -8.93 -4.52
C ILE A 202 -16.33 -9.20 -3.66
N THR A 203 -16.30 -10.32 -2.95
CA THR A 203 -17.35 -10.87 -2.10
C THR A 203 -16.86 -10.94 -0.64
N GLU A 204 -17.75 -11.27 0.31
CA GLU A 204 -17.34 -11.50 1.71
C GLU A 204 -16.30 -12.63 1.82
N LYS A 205 -16.42 -13.68 0.99
CA LYS A 205 -15.44 -14.78 0.90
C LYS A 205 -14.09 -14.34 0.32
N SER A 206 -14.06 -13.57 -0.76
CA SER A 206 -12.77 -13.12 -1.33
C SER A 206 -12.10 -12.01 -0.51
N LEU A 207 -12.89 -11.20 0.23
CA LEU A 207 -12.37 -10.33 1.30
C LEU A 207 -11.81 -11.14 2.48
N ARG A 208 -12.46 -12.25 2.89
CA ARG A 208 -11.90 -13.19 3.87
C ARG A 208 -10.57 -13.77 3.37
N ASN A 209 -10.51 -14.25 2.13
CA ASN A 209 -9.28 -14.76 1.51
C ASN A 209 -8.15 -13.72 1.50
N ALA A 210 -8.47 -12.46 1.18
CA ALA A 210 -7.52 -11.34 1.25
C ALA A 210 -6.99 -11.12 2.68
N MET A 211 -7.84 -11.20 3.71
CA MET A 211 -7.40 -11.13 5.11
C MET A 211 -6.53 -12.33 5.52
N VAL A 212 -6.90 -13.56 5.10
CA VAL A 212 -6.14 -14.79 5.39
C VAL A 212 -4.70 -14.66 4.90
N ILE A 213 -4.48 -14.25 3.64
CA ILE A 213 -3.10 -14.12 3.13
C ILE A 213 -2.32 -12.96 3.77
N VAL A 214 -2.98 -11.86 4.19
CA VAL A 214 -2.33 -10.79 4.98
C VAL A 214 -1.81 -11.33 6.33
N MET A 215 -2.58 -12.17 7.02
CA MET A 215 -2.12 -12.77 8.28
C MET A 215 -0.97 -13.76 8.04
N ALA A 216 -1.13 -14.68 7.07
CA ALA A 216 -0.14 -15.70 6.75
C ALA A 216 1.21 -15.14 6.28
N LEU A 217 1.20 -14.07 5.46
CA LEU A 217 2.41 -13.42 4.94
C LEU A 217 3.04 -12.38 5.87
N GLY A 218 2.39 -12.03 6.99
CA GLY A 218 2.92 -11.02 7.91
C GLY A 218 2.74 -9.57 7.41
N GLY A 219 1.67 -9.32 6.64
CA GLY A 219 1.48 -8.09 5.88
C GLY A 219 1.04 -6.84 6.66
N SER A 220 1.45 -5.69 6.15
CA SER A 220 1.27 -4.35 6.75
C SER A 220 -0.13 -4.07 7.33
N THR A 221 -0.18 -3.48 8.53
CA THR A 221 -1.41 -3.03 9.22
C THR A 221 -2.23 -2.00 8.43
N ASN A 222 -1.60 -1.27 7.49
CA ASN A 222 -2.31 -0.42 6.52
C ASN A 222 -3.36 -1.21 5.71
N ALA A 223 -3.18 -2.53 5.51
CA ALA A 223 -4.14 -3.39 4.82
C ALA A 223 -5.52 -3.37 5.47
N VAL A 224 -5.63 -3.15 6.79
CA VAL A 224 -6.91 -3.01 7.49
C VAL A 224 -7.69 -1.80 6.95
N LEU A 225 -7.06 -0.62 6.89
CA LEU A 225 -7.65 0.61 6.36
C LEU A 225 -8.01 0.50 4.88
N HIS A 226 -7.24 -0.28 4.13
CA HIS A 226 -7.37 -0.44 2.68
C HIS A 226 -8.46 -1.45 2.30
N LEU A 227 -8.50 -2.63 2.93
CA LEU A 227 -9.53 -3.64 2.69
C LEU A 227 -10.92 -3.19 3.17
N ILE A 228 -11.01 -2.44 4.28
CA ILE A 228 -12.28 -1.80 4.69
C ILE A 228 -12.77 -0.80 3.63
N ALA A 229 -11.88 0.04 3.09
CA ALA A 229 -12.24 0.99 2.04
C ALA A 229 -12.65 0.30 0.72
N ILE A 230 -12.00 -0.81 0.35
CA ILE A 230 -12.37 -1.66 -0.78
C ILE A 230 -13.76 -2.28 -0.56
N ALA A 231 -14.03 -2.91 0.59
CA ALA A 231 -15.33 -3.48 0.92
C ALA A 231 -16.47 -2.44 0.83
N ARG A 232 -16.25 -1.25 1.40
CA ARG A 232 -17.20 -0.13 1.32
C ARG A 232 -17.41 0.36 -0.12
N SER A 233 -16.42 0.26 -1.01
CA SER A 233 -16.55 0.66 -2.42
C SER A 233 -17.48 -0.24 -3.22
N VAL A 234 -17.50 -1.56 -2.93
CA VAL A 234 -18.44 -2.51 -3.55
C VAL A 234 -19.81 -2.52 -2.89
N GLY A 235 -19.91 -2.05 -1.65
CA GLY A 235 -21.15 -1.96 -0.87
C GLY A 235 -21.25 -3.00 0.26
N LEU A 236 -20.18 -3.77 0.50
CA LEU A 236 -20.07 -4.74 1.57
C LEU A 236 -19.70 -4.05 2.89
N GLN A 237 -19.94 -4.77 3.99
CA GLN A 237 -19.45 -4.39 5.31
C GLN A 237 -18.23 -5.25 5.67
N LEU A 238 -17.21 -4.60 6.22
CA LEU A 238 -16.04 -5.25 6.78
C LEU A 238 -15.60 -4.39 7.97
N ASN A 239 -15.52 -5.00 9.15
CA ASN A 239 -15.27 -4.32 10.42
C ASN A 239 -14.00 -4.88 11.09
N LEU A 240 -13.50 -4.19 12.11
CA LEU A 240 -12.23 -4.55 12.74
C LEU A 240 -12.27 -5.94 13.41
N ASP A 241 -13.40 -6.33 14.02
CA ASP A 241 -13.61 -7.68 14.56
C ASP A 241 -13.44 -8.79 13.53
N ASP A 242 -13.66 -8.53 12.23
CA ASP A 242 -13.50 -9.53 11.18
C ASP A 242 -12.03 -9.81 10.90
N PHE A 243 -11.16 -8.80 10.99
CA PHE A 243 -9.71 -8.97 11.00
C PHE A 243 -9.25 -9.73 12.23
N GLN A 244 -9.84 -9.46 13.41
CA GLN A 244 -9.47 -10.20 14.63
C GLN A 244 -9.86 -11.68 14.52
N LYS A 245 -11.09 -12.00 14.07
CA LYS A 245 -11.54 -13.39 13.85
C LYS A 245 -10.61 -14.16 12.91
N VAL A 246 -10.14 -13.53 11.83
CA VAL A 246 -9.19 -14.16 10.89
C VAL A 246 -7.78 -14.22 11.48
N SER A 247 -7.33 -13.22 12.23
CA SER A 247 -6.05 -13.24 12.95
C SER A 247 -6.00 -14.38 13.98
N ASP A 248 -7.07 -14.57 14.75
CA ASP A 248 -7.19 -15.64 15.76
C ASP A 248 -7.16 -17.04 15.13
N GLN A 249 -7.50 -17.19 13.84
CA GLN A 249 -7.57 -18.47 13.11
C GLN A 249 -6.35 -18.77 12.22
N VAL A 250 -5.65 -17.75 11.71
CA VAL A 250 -4.62 -17.91 10.69
C VAL A 250 -3.23 -17.69 11.29
N PRO A 251 -2.36 -18.70 11.36
CA PRO A 251 -0.98 -18.53 11.83
C PRO A 251 -0.16 -17.65 10.88
N PHE A 252 0.83 -16.96 11.44
CA PHE A 252 1.81 -16.20 10.67
C PHE A 252 2.95 -17.14 10.23
N LEU A 253 3.16 -17.27 8.92
CA LEU A 253 4.01 -18.30 8.30
C LEU A 253 5.26 -17.78 7.59
N ALA A 254 5.24 -16.57 7.03
CA ALA A 254 6.30 -16.15 6.11
C ALA A 254 7.49 -15.44 6.81
N ASP A 255 8.71 -15.94 6.64
CA ASP A 255 9.98 -15.34 7.12
C ASP A 255 10.40 -14.15 6.21
N LEU A 256 9.46 -13.25 5.94
CA LEU A 256 9.61 -12.08 5.07
C LEU A 256 9.80 -10.80 5.88
N LYS A 257 10.70 -9.92 5.44
CA LYS A 257 10.87 -8.56 5.98
C LYS A 257 9.52 -7.81 5.96
N PRO A 258 9.20 -6.98 6.97
CA PRO A 258 10.02 -6.59 8.11
C PRO A 258 9.86 -7.48 9.35
N SER A 259 9.18 -8.62 9.26
CA SER A 259 9.07 -9.60 10.37
C SER A 259 10.21 -10.62 10.37
N GLY A 260 10.73 -10.93 9.18
CA GLY A 260 11.73 -11.96 8.92
C GLY A 260 12.82 -11.50 7.96
N LYS A 261 13.48 -12.46 7.31
CA LYS A 261 14.75 -12.26 6.56
C LYS A 261 14.58 -11.95 5.08
N TYR A 262 13.67 -12.66 4.41
CA TYR A 262 13.56 -12.73 2.95
C TYR A 262 12.74 -11.56 2.36
N VAL A 263 12.79 -11.37 1.04
CA VAL A 263 12.01 -10.35 0.32
C VAL A 263 11.07 -10.98 -0.73
N MET A 264 10.18 -10.19 -1.32
CA MET A 264 9.20 -10.69 -2.31
C MET A 264 9.86 -11.37 -3.53
N GLU A 265 11.06 -10.94 -3.93
CA GLU A 265 11.82 -11.63 -4.98
C GLU A 265 12.17 -13.08 -4.60
N ASP A 266 12.39 -13.37 -3.31
CA ASP A 266 12.67 -14.73 -2.83
C ASP A 266 11.42 -15.59 -2.79
N LEU A 267 10.27 -14.99 -2.45
CA LEU A 267 8.97 -15.67 -2.55
C LEU A 267 8.67 -16.07 -4.01
N HIS A 268 8.96 -15.18 -4.97
CA HIS A 268 8.81 -15.47 -6.40
C HIS A 268 9.67 -16.69 -6.83
N LYS A 269 10.93 -16.77 -6.37
CA LYS A 269 11.85 -17.90 -6.67
C LYS A 269 11.35 -19.28 -6.18
N ILE A 270 10.43 -19.33 -5.21
CA ILE A 270 9.91 -20.60 -4.64
C ILE A 270 8.46 -20.94 -5.07
N GLY A 271 7.96 -20.30 -6.13
CA GLY A 271 6.60 -20.52 -6.67
C GLY A 271 5.65 -19.32 -6.53
N GLY A 272 6.09 -18.23 -5.91
CA GLY A 272 5.35 -16.97 -5.84
C GLY A 272 4.06 -17.02 -5.03
N THR A 273 3.23 -15.98 -5.18
CA THR A 273 1.93 -15.90 -4.51
C THR A 273 0.98 -17.05 -4.86
N PRO A 274 0.92 -17.57 -6.11
CA PRO A 274 0.08 -18.73 -6.44
C PRO A 274 0.43 -20.00 -5.64
N ALA A 275 1.71 -20.27 -5.38
CA ALA A 275 2.13 -21.40 -4.56
C ALA A 275 1.69 -21.25 -3.08
N VAL A 276 1.66 -20.02 -2.55
CA VAL A 276 1.10 -19.73 -1.21
C VAL A 276 -0.41 -19.93 -1.20
N ILE A 277 -1.13 -19.46 -2.22
CA ILE A 277 -2.58 -19.66 -2.37
C ILE A 277 -2.90 -21.16 -2.45
N HIS A 278 -2.13 -21.93 -3.23
CA HIS A 278 -2.28 -23.38 -3.35
C HIS A 278 -2.11 -24.06 -1.98
N TYR A 279 -1.02 -23.77 -1.27
CA TYR A 279 -0.79 -24.33 0.07
C TYR A 279 -1.91 -23.96 1.07
N LEU A 280 -2.34 -22.70 1.12
CA LEU A 280 -3.41 -22.26 2.02
C LEU A 280 -4.79 -22.84 1.66
N LEU A 281 -5.02 -23.24 0.39
CA LEU A 281 -6.18 -24.02 -0.04
C LEU A 281 -6.09 -25.49 0.40
N GLU A 282 -4.92 -26.13 0.27
CA GLU A 282 -4.69 -27.50 0.76
C GLU A 282 -4.91 -27.61 2.28
N GLN A 283 -4.55 -26.57 3.03
CA GLN A 283 -4.80 -26.48 4.47
C GLN A 283 -6.24 -26.03 4.83
N GLY A 284 -7.13 -25.84 3.86
CA GLY A 284 -8.54 -25.45 4.09
C GLY A 284 -8.73 -24.04 4.66
N LEU A 285 -7.73 -23.16 4.59
CA LEU A 285 -7.79 -21.81 5.16
C LEU A 285 -8.48 -20.81 4.22
N LEU A 286 -8.41 -21.03 2.90
CA LEU A 286 -9.02 -20.19 1.86
C LEU A 286 -10.31 -20.78 1.28
N ASP A 287 -11.28 -19.92 0.97
CA ASP A 287 -12.49 -20.24 0.22
C ASP A 287 -12.16 -20.40 -1.28
N GLY A 288 -12.09 -21.65 -1.75
CA GLY A 288 -11.64 -21.97 -3.11
C GLY A 288 -12.57 -21.54 -4.25
N ASP A 289 -13.88 -21.44 -3.99
CA ASP A 289 -14.91 -21.20 -5.02
C ASP A 289 -15.01 -19.73 -5.48
N CYS A 290 -14.20 -18.83 -4.90
CA CYS A 290 -14.20 -17.42 -5.25
C CYS A 290 -13.79 -17.21 -6.73
N MET A 291 -14.66 -16.60 -7.53
CA MET A 291 -14.35 -16.20 -8.90
C MET A 291 -13.21 -15.19 -8.97
N THR A 292 -12.49 -15.18 -10.08
CA THR A 292 -11.33 -14.30 -10.31
C THR A 292 -11.34 -13.70 -11.72
N VAL A 293 -10.48 -12.72 -11.97
CA VAL A 293 -10.25 -12.08 -13.27
C VAL A 293 -9.75 -13.02 -14.39
N THR A 294 -9.48 -14.29 -14.11
CA THR A 294 -9.21 -15.30 -15.15
C THR A 294 -10.46 -15.96 -15.73
N GLY A 295 -11.65 -15.61 -15.21
CA GLY A 295 -12.91 -16.29 -15.54
C GLY A 295 -13.08 -17.64 -14.83
N LYS A 296 -12.19 -17.98 -13.88
CA LYS A 296 -12.19 -19.23 -13.11
C LYS A 296 -12.18 -18.97 -11.61
N THR A 297 -12.48 -19.99 -10.82
CA THR A 297 -12.37 -19.96 -9.35
C THR A 297 -10.92 -19.94 -8.86
N LEU A 298 -10.68 -19.48 -7.64
CA LEU A 298 -9.35 -19.44 -7.01
C LEU A 298 -8.72 -20.84 -6.95
N ALA A 299 -9.50 -21.88 -6.66
CA ALA A 299 -9.04 -23.27 -6.62
C ALA A 299 -8.71 -23.87 -8.00
N GLU A 300 -9.45 -23.51 -9.05
CA GLU A 300 -9.09 -23.92 -10.42
C GLU A 300 -7.80 -23.28 -10.90
N ASN A 301 -7.55 -22.02 -10.53
CA ASN A 301 -6.30 -21.35 -10.83
C ASN A 301 -5.13 -21.98 -10.06
N ALA A 302 -5.27 -22.17 -8.74
CA ALA A 302 -4.21 -22.75 -7.90
C ALA A 302 -3.70 -24.11 -8.40
N LYS A 303 -4.61 -24.99 -8.86
CA LYS A 303 -4.28 -26.32 -9.43
C LYS A 303 -3.42 -26.30 -10.70
N ILE A 304 -3.34 -25.16 -11.40
CA ILE A 304 -2.54 -25.00 -12.62
C ILE A 304 -1.07 -24.64 -12.30
N PHE A 305 -0.81 -24.11 -11.09
CA PHE A 305 0.49 -23.60 -10.68
C PHE A 305 1.20 -24.54 -9.72
N PRO A 306 2.55 -24.61 -9.77
CA PRO A 306 3.32 -25.46 -8.87
C PRO A 306 3.10 -25.05 -7.40
N SER A 307 3.05 -26.05 -6.53
CA SER A 307 3.15 -25.88 -5.08
C SER A 307 4.51 -25.29 -4.69
N LEU A 308 4.67 -24.91 -3.42
CA LEU A 308 5.91 -24.34 -2.89
C LEU A 308 7.12 -25.28 -3.15
N SER A 309 8.23 -24.72 -3.62
CA SER A 309 9.45 -25.50 -3.95
C SER A 309 9.94 -26.38 -2.79
N GLU A 310 10.33 -27.62 -3.08
CA GLU A 310 10.80 -28.57 -2.08
C GLU A 310 11.97 -28.02 -1.24
N GLY A 311 11.91 -28.23 0.08
CA GLY A 311 12.95 -27.78 1.02
C GLY A 311 13.00 -26.27 1.30
N GLN A 312 12.13 -25.45 0.71
CA GLN A 312 12.10 -24.01 0.95
C GLN A 312 11.88 -23.64 2.44
N GLN A 313 12.43 -22.50 2.86
CA GLN A 313 12.46 -22.06 4.26
C GLN A 313 11.72 -20.73 4.52
N ILE A 314 11.05 -20.18 3.49
CA ILE A 314 10.43 -18.86 3.51
C ILE A 314 9.00 -18.94 4.07
N ILE A 315 8.20 -19.89 3.60
CA ILE A 315 6.84 -20.16 4.10
C ILE A 315 6.92 -21.34 5.05
N ARG A 316 6.63 -21.11 6.34
CA ARG A 316 6.60 -22.17 7.34
C ARG A 316 5.39 -23.10 7.18
N PRO A 317 5.54 -24.39 7.53
CA PRO A 317 4.40 -25.31 7.66
C PRO A 317 3.55 -24.95 8.91
N LEU A 318 2.31 -25.43 8.96
CA LEU A 318 1.35 -25.07 10.03
C LEU A 318 1.72 -25.60 11.42
N ASP A 319 2.58 -26.62 11.50
CA ASP A 319 3.07 -27.21 12.76
C ASP A 319 4.28 -26.46 13.34
N ASN A 320 4.99 -25.66 12.54
CA ASN A 320 6.14 -24.85 12.93
C ASN A 320 6.03 -23.38 12.43
N PRO A 321 4.92 -22.67 12.73
CA PRO A 321 4.68 -21.30 12.29
C PRO A 321 5.57 -20.31 13.06
N ILE A 322 5.69 -19.09 12.55
CA ILE A 322 6.43 -18.01 13.23
C ILE A 322 5.62 -17.45 14.42
N LYS A 323 4.29 -17.44 14.29
CA LYS A 323 3.34 -17.26 15.40
C LYS A 323 2.08 -18.10 15.09
N SER A 324 1.52 -18.74 16.11
CA SER A 324 0.32 -19.60 15.98
C SER A 324 -0.96 -18.84 15.60
N THR A 325 -0.97 -17.52 15.71
CA THR A 325 -2.03 -16.62 15.24
C THR A 325 -1.43 -15.46 14.44
N GLY A 326 -2.28 -14.69 13.77
CA GLY A 326 -1.90 -13.53 12.98
C GLY A 326 -1.21 -12.45 13.81
N HIS A 327 -0.32 -11.70 13.17
CA HIS A 327 0.51 -10.70 13.83
C HIS A 327 -0.24 -9.38 14.10
N ILE A 328 -1.30 -9.10 13.33
CA ILE A 328 -2.22 -7.97 13.56
C ILE A 328 -3.10 -8.30 14.76
N GLN A 329 -3.25 -7.37 15.68
CA GLN A 329 -4.17 -7.50 16.81
C GLN A 329 -5.01 -6.22 16.91
N ILE A 330 -6.32 -6.39 17.00
CA ILE A 330 -7.30 -5.33 17.22
C ILE A 330 -7.50 -5.19 18.72
N LEU A 331 -7.27 -3.99 19.22
CA LEU A 331 -7.28 -3.68 20.64
C LEU A 331 -8.35 -2.63 20.94
N TYR A 332 -8.98 -2.73 22.10
CA TYR A 332 -10.09 -1.90 22.58
C TYR A 332 -9.76 -1.36 23.98
N GLY A 333 -10.44 -0.31 24.45
CA GLY A 333 -10.23 0.24 25.80
C GLY A 333 -10.26 1.77 25.85
N ASN A 334 -9.86 2.35 26.99
CA ASN A 334 -9.85 3.80 27.23
C ASN A 334 -8.48 4.51 27.05
N LEU A 335 -7.35 3.78 27.02
CA LEU A 335 -6.08 3.98 26.25
C LEU A 335 -4.72 3.65 26.93
N ALA A 336 -4.11 2.47 26.73
CA ALA A 336 -2.72 2.21 27.17
C ALA A 336 -1.89 0.91 26.86
N PRO A 337 -0.54 0.98 27.07
CA PRO A 337 0.38 -0.11 27.52
C PRO A 337 1.08 -0.01 28.90
N GLU A 338 1.49 -1.09 29.60
CA GLU A 338 2.13 -1.01 30.95
C GLU A 338 3.32 -0.03 31.06
N GLY A 339 3.11 1.12 31.71
CA GLY A 339 4.13 2.13 32.03
C GLY A 339 3.63 3.59 31.99
N PRO A 340 4.38 4.56 32.56
CA PRO A 340 3.99 5.97 32.55
C PRO A 340 4.12 6.63 31.18
N ALA A 341 3.14 7.46 30.84
CA ALA A 341 3.05 8.20 29.59
C ALA A 341 4.17 9.25 29.40
N LEU A 342 4.64 9.37 28.16
CA LEU A 342 5.50 10.42 27.64
C LEU A 342 4.87 10.94 26.33
N VAL A 343 4.26 12.12 26.39
CA VAL A 343 3.30 12.65 25.41
C VAL A 343 3.94 13.72 24.52
N PHE A 344 3.65 13.64 23.23
CA PHE A 344 4.18 14.49 22.16
C PHE A 344 3.04 14.94 21.22
N GLU A 345 2.98 16.22 20.90
CA GLU A 345 1.93 16.83 20.06
C GLU A 345 2.24 16.75 18.54
N GLY A 346 3.07 15.78 18.14
CA GLY A 346 3.45 15.49 16.75
C GLY A 346 4.86 14.90 16.61
N GLU A 347 5.13 14.30 15.44
CA GLU A 347 6.36 13.52 15.13
C GLU A 347 7.64 14.29 15.49
N GLU A 348 7.74 15.53 15.02
CA GLU A 348 8.91 16.41 15.18
C GLU A 348 9.33 16.57 16.66
N SER A 349 8.36 16.76 17.57
CA SER A 349 8.63 16.96 18.99
C SER A 349 9.16 15.71 19.70
N MET A 350 8.75 14.52 19.26
CA MET A 350 9.27 13.25 19.76
C MET A 350 10.71 13.02 19.28
N ILE A 351 11.00 13.35 18.02
CA ILE A 351 12.34 13.19 17.42
C ILE A 351 13.37 14.10 18.07
N THR A 352 13.03 15.36 18.40
CA THR A 352 13.91 16.23 19.19
C THR A 352 14.21 15.62 20.55
N ALA A 353 13.17 15.24 21.31
CA ALA A 353 13.35 14.74 22.67
C ALA A 353 14.15 13.42 22.76
N ILE A 354 13.97 12.49 21.82
CA ILE A 354 14.77 11.25 21.80
C ILE A 354 16.21 11.49 21.35
N SER A 355 16.47 12.52 20.54
CA SER A 355 17.83 12.91 20.14
C SER A 355 18.59 13.60 21.29
N GLU A 356 17.89 14.39 22.12
CA GLU A 356 18.48 15.08 23.28
C GLU A 356 18.71 14.16 24.47
N ASN A 357 17.76 13.26 24.79
CA ASN A 357 17.88 12.34 25.92
C ASN A 357 17.16 11.00 25.66
N PRO A 358 17.82 10.04 24.96
CA PRO A 358 17.25 8.71 24.72
C PRO A 358 16.89 7.98 26.02
N ALA A 359 17.65 8.15 27.09
CA ALA A 359 17.47 7.41 28.34
C ALA A 359 16.11 7.71 29.02
N ASN A 360 15.53 8.88 28.82
CA ASN A 360 14.22 9.26 29.34
C ASN A 360 13.06 8.40 28.78
N PHE A 361 13.25 7.77 27.62
CA PHE A 361 12.24 6.94 26.95
C PHE A 361 12.18 5.50 27.50
N LYS A 362 13.17 5.07 28.29
CA LYS A 362 13.23 3.72 28.87
C LYS A 362 12.09 3.52 29.89
N GLY A 363 11.32 2.45 29.72
CA GLY A 363 10.16 2.12 30.56
C GLY A 363 8.98 3.08 30.38
N LYS A 364 8.88 3.78 29.24
CA LYS A 364 7.79 4.72 28.93
C LYS A 364 6.83 4.19 27.88
N VAL A 365 5.63 4.76 27.90
CA VAL A 365 4.73 4.75 26.74
C VAL A 365 4.85 6.07 26.01
N VAL A 366 5.39 6.02 24.80
CA VAL A 366 5.51 7.17 23.91
C VAL A 366 4.18 7.39 23.20
N VAL A 367 3.53 8.51 23.47
CA VAL A 367 2.25 8.88 22.86
C VAL A 367 2.48 10.03 21.88
N ILE A 368 2.41 9.76 20.58
CA ILE A 368 2.51 10.78 19.53
C ILE A 368 1.11 11.05 19.00
N ARG A 369 0.54 12.22 19.31
CA ARG A 369 -0.87 12.55 19.03
C ARG A 369 -1.01 13.76 18.14
N GLY A 370 -2.21 13.94 17.57
CA GLY A 370 -2.43 14.99 16.58
C GLY A 370 -1.79 14.66 15.24
N GLU A 371 -1.66 13.37 14.92
CA GLU A 371 -1.18 12.85 13.63
C GLU A 371 -2.24 11.96 12.94
N GLY A 372 -3.50 12.03 13.41
CA GLY A 372 -4.66 11.37 12.80
C GLY A 372 -5.13 11.99 11.47
N PRO A 373 -6.27 11.53 10.92
CA PRO A 373 -6.84 12.02 9.65
C PRO A 373 -7.05 13.53 9.59
N LYS A 374 -7.47 14.18 10.67
CA LYS A 374 -7.56 15.65 10.77
C LYS A 374 -6.38 16.26 11.51
N GLY A 375 -5.93 15.62 12.58
CA GLY A 375 -4.83 16.10 13.39
C GLY A 375 -3.55 16.29 12.59
N GLY A 376 -3.18 15.32 11.74
CA GLY A 376 -1.96 15.32 10.93
C GLY A 376 -1.77 16.57 10.06
N PRO A 377 -2.73 16.90 9.16
CA PRO A 377 -3.83 16.07 8.67
C PRO A 377 -3.34 14.95 7.72
N GLY A 378 -4.26 14.17 7.18
CA GLY A 378 -4.00 13.13 6.17
C GLY A 378 -3.39 11.85 6.74
N MET A 379 -3.41 11.68 8.06
CA MET A 379 -2.97 10.49 8.79
C MET A 379 -1.57 9.99 8.35
N PRO A 380 -0.50 10.80 8.53
CA PRO A 380 0.86 10.45 8.10
C PRO A 380 1.36 9.09 8.63
N GLU A 381 2.23 8.46 7.85
CA GLU A 381 2.95 7.23 8.23
C GLU A 381 4.32 7.59 8.80
N MET A 382 4.47 7.45 10.11
CA MET A 382 5.70 7.77 10.83
C MET A 382 6.61 6.53 10.88
N LEU A 383 7.75 6.58 10.21
CA LEU A 383 8.85 5.63 10.38
C LEU A 383 9.95 6.19 11.30
N THR A 384 10.11 7.51 11.36
CA THR A 384 11.19 8.18 12.09
C THR A 384 11.20 7.82 13.58
N PRO A 385 10.07 7.84 14.32
CA PRO A 385 10.02 7.46 15.75
C PRO A 385 10.41 6.01 15.97
N THR A 386 9.93 5.11 15.11
CA THR A 386 10.22 3.68 15.17
C THR A 386 11.70 3.39 14.88
N SER A 387 12.30 4.06 13.90
CA SER A 387 13.73 3.92 13.58
C SER A 387 14.63 4.55 14.65
N ALA A 388 14.24 5.69 15.23
CA ALA A 388 14.98 6.34 16.31
C ALA A 388 14.99 5.46 17.59
N ILE A 389 13.84 4.91 17.98
CA ILE A 389 13.73 3.98 19.12
C ILE A 389 14.53 2.69 18.88
N MET A 390 14.51 2.14 17.67
CA MET A 390 15.31 0.96 17.32
C MET A 390 16.81 1.27 17.34
N GLY A 391 17.25 2.39 16.76
CA GLY A 391 18.65 2.83 16.78
C GLY A 391 19.18 3.11 18.18
N ALA A 392 18.37 3.74 19.05
CA ALA A 392 18.68 3.94 20.46
C ALA A 392 18.69 2.65 21.30
N GLY A 393 18.39 1.48 20.71
CA GLY A 393 18.34 0.18 21.40
C GLY A 393 17.08 -0.06 22.25
N LEU A 394 16.09 0.84 22.19
CA LEU A 394 14.95 0.91 23.10
C LEU A 394 13.72 0.11 22.65
N GLY A 395 13.74 -0.54 21.48
CA GLY A 395 12.55 -1.21 20.90
C GLY A 395 11.87 -2.27 21.78
N LYS A 396 12.60 -2.88 22.73
CA LYS A 396 12.04 -3.82 23.73
C LYS A 396 11.81 -3.20 25.11
N GLU A 397 12.04 -1.90 25.27
CA GLU A 397 12.04 -1.19 26.56
C GLU A 397 11.05 -0.01 26.61
N CYS A 398 10.32 0.26 25.53
CA CYS A 398 9.22 1.23 25.49
C CYS A 398 8.11 0.77 24.54
N ALA A 399 6.95 1.43 24.61
CA ALA A 399 5.84 1.23 23.69
C ALA A 399 5.51 2.52 22.92
N LEU A 400 4.91 2.38 21.73
CA LEU A 400 4.51 3.50 20.86
C LEU A 400 2.99 3.49 20.60
N LEU A 401 2.34 4.62 20.87
CA LEU A 401 0.93 4.90 20.59
C LEU A 401 0.80 6.09 19.62
N THR A 402 -0.13 6.02 18.67
CA THR A 402 -0.53 7.19 17.86
C THR A 402 -1.95 7.10 17.28
N ASP A 403 -2.59 8.26 17.09
CA ASP A 403 -3.79 8.42 16.26
C ASP A 403 -3.48 8.40 14.75
N GLY A 404 -2.22 8.63 14.36
CA GLY A 404 -1.70 8.42 13.01
C GLY A 404 -1.38 6.97 12.67
N ARG A 405 -0.34 6.76 11.86
CA ARG A 405 0.13 5.42 11.43
C ARG A 405 1.62 5.28 11.71
N PHE A 406 2.06 4.09 12.12
CA PHE A 406 3.48 3.74 12.19
C PHE A 406 3.87 2.82 11.04
N SER A 407 5.04 3.02 10.45
CA SER A 407 5.54 2.13 9.40
C SER A 407 6.21 0.87 9.98
N GLY A 408 6.21 -0.21 9.20
CA GLY A 408 6.42 -1.59 9.70
C GLY A 408 7.84 -1.96 10.19
N GLY A 409 8.79 -1.03 10.27
CA GLY A 409 10.20 -1.33 10.62
C GLY A 409 10.47 -1.64 12.10
N SER A 410 9.53 -1.37 12.99
CA SER A 410 9.68 -1.53 14.45
C SER A 410 9.58 -2.97 14.94
N HIS A 411 10.32 -3.26 16.01
CA HIS A 411 10.22 -4.49 16.82
C HIS A 411 9.89 -4.09 18.26
N GLY A 412 8.62 -4.18 18.66
CA GLY A 412 8.14 -3.74 19.99
C GLY A 412 6.60 -3.68 20.04
N PHE A 413 6.04 -3.10 21.10
CA PHE A 413 4.61 -2.77 21.14
C PHE A 413 4.36 -1.46 20.40
N VAL A 414 3.78 -1.55 19.21
CA VAL A 414 3.50 -0.40 18.34
C VAL A 414 2.04 -0.45 17.90
N VAL A 415 1.30 0.61 18.27
CA VAL A 415 -0.14 0.75 18.10
C VAL A 415 -0.42 2.02 17.32
N GLY A 416 -1.11 1.89 16.19
CA GLY A 416 -1.58 3.02 15.40
C GLY A 416 -3.10 3.04 15.29
N HIS A 417 -3.59 4.01 14.53
CA HIS A 417 -5.00 4.17 14.20
C HIS A 417 -5.87 4.45 15.44
N ILE A 418 -5.32 5.10 16.48
CA ILE A 418 -6.07 5.37 17.71
C ILE A 418 -7.28 6.24 17.41
N CYS A 419 -8.47 5.71 17.72
CA CYS A 419 -9.76 6.29 17.40
C CYS A 419 -10.62 6.44 18.67
N PRO A 420 -11.34 7.57 18.85
CA PRO A 420 -11.24 8.80 18.07
C PRO A 420 -9.86 9.48 18.19
N GLU A 421 -9.46 10.24 17.17
CA GLU A 421 -8.18 10.95 17.16
C GLU A 421 -8.15 12.14 18.14
N ALA A 422 -6.96 12.67 18.46
CA ALA A 422 -6.81 13.79 19.39
C ALA A 422 -7.55 15.05 18.92
N GLN A 423 -7.60 15.28 17.61
CA GLN A 423 -8.27 16.44 16.99
C GLN A 423 -9.79 16.45 17.22
N GLU A 424 -10.41 15.28 17.41
CA GLU A 424 -11.84 15.11 17.68
C GLU A 424 -12.16 15.00 19.19
N GLY A 425 -11.17 15.24 20.07
CA GLY A 425 -11.34 15.10 21.52
C GLY A 425 -11.43 13.63 21.98
N GLY A 426 -10.89 12.70 21.19
CA GLY A 426 -10.71 11.32 21.62
C GLY A 426 -9.81 11.22 22.86
N PRO A 427 -9.86 10.14 23.65
CA PRO A 427 -9.13 10.04 24.92
C PRO A 427 -7.62 10.28 24.80
N ILE A 428 -7.01 10.05 23.63
CA ILE A 428 -5.60 10.33 23.36
C ILE A 428 -5.25 11.83 23.48
N GLY A 429 -6.20 12.72 23.15
CA GLY A 429 -6.11 14.17 23.37
C GLY A 429 -6.20 14.58 24.85
N LEU A 430 -6.50 13.64 25.76
CA LEU A 430 -6.68 13.88 27.19
C LEU A 430 -5.54 13.31 28.04
N VAL A 431 -4.67 12.46 27.49
CA VAL A 431 -3.48 11.90 28.17
C VAL A 431 -2.47 13.01 28.51
N GLN A 432 -1.77 12.88 29.63
CA GLN A 432 -0.77 13.80 30.16
C GLN A 432 0.50 13.04 30.57
N ASN A 433 1.64 13.74 30.62
CA ASN A 433 2.92 13.14 31.04
C ASN A 433 2.81 12.54 32.45
N GLY A 434 3.17 11.27 32.59
CA GLY A 434 3.14 10.55 33.86
C GLY A 434 1.84 9.79 34.17
N ASP A 435 0.79 9.90 33.34
CA ASP A 435 -0.38 9.02 33.46
C ASP A 435 0.06 7.55 33.36
N THR A 436 -0.44 6.68 34.26
CA THR A 436 -0.20 5.24 34.18
C THR A 436 -1.24 4.58 33.29
N ILE A 437 -0.81 3.54 32.60
CA ILE A 437 -1.29 3.10 31.30
C ILE A 437 -0.94 1.57 31.31
N THR A 438 -1.86 0.63 30.97
CA THR A 438 -1.75 -0.86 30.84
C THR A 438 -2.47 -1.40 29.57
N ILE A 439 -2.00 -2.31 28.68
CA ILE A 439 -1.03 -3.43 28.77
C ILE A 439 -1.74 -4.78 28.85
N ASP A 440 -2.67 -5.11 27.94
CA ASP A 440 -2.94 -6.52 27.64
C ASP A 440 -3.36 -6.86 26.19
N VAL A 441 -2.41 -7.31 25.35
CA VAL A 441 -2.72 -7.84 24.00
C VAL A 441 -3.51 -9.16 24.04
N ALA A 442 -3.41 -9.96 25.11
CA ALA A 442 -4.12 -11.24 25.23
C ALA A 442 -5.60 -11.04 25.62
N LYS A 443 -5.92 -10.06 26.48
CA LYS A 443 -7.30 -9.59 26.71
C LYS A 443 -7.82 -8.70 25.56
N ARG A 444 -6.91 -8.22 24.70
CA ARG A 444 -7.13 -7.19 23.67
C ARG A 444 -7.51 -5.81 24.23
N VAL A 445 -6.90 -5.46 25.36
CA VAL A 445 -7.20 -4.27 26.17
C VAL A 445 -6.03 -3.28 26.15
N ILE A 446 -6.39 -2.00 26.04
CA ILE A 446 -5.51 -0.84 26.07
C ILE A 446 -6.21 0.24 26.92
N ASP A 447 -5.91 0.32 28.22
CA ASP A 447 -6.62 1.13 29.25
C ASP A 447 -5.73 2.07 30.10
N VAL A 448 -6.03 3.38 30.10
CA VAL A 448 -5.41 4.42 30.95
C VAL A 448 -5.98 4.37 32.37
N GLU A 449 -5.11 4.49 33.37
CA GLU A 449 -5.44 4.51 34.80
C GLU A 449 -5.98 5.88 35.26
N LEU A 450 -7.05 6.33 34.59
CA LEU A 450 -7.83 7.50 34.94
C LEU A 450 -9.29 7.09 35.13
N THR A 451 -9.91 7.58 36.20
CA THR A 451 -11.35 7.43 36.39
C THR A 451 -12.11 8.24 35.34
N GLU A 452 -13.33 7.80 35.01
CA GLU A 452 -14.19 8.51 34.05
C GLU A 452 -14.44 9.98 34.45
N ALA A 453 -14.48 10.26 35.76
CA ALA A 453 -14.57 11.62 36.29
C ALA A 453 -13.33 12.49 35.95
N GLN A 454 -12.13 11.92 35.99
CA GLN A 454 -10.89 12.62 35.59
C GLN A 454 -10.83 12.79 34.07
N LEU A 455 -11.23 11.78 33.30
CA LEU A 455 -11.32 11.87 31.84
C LEU A 455 -12.32 12.95 31.41
N GLU A 456 -13.49 13.01 32.03
CA GLU A 456 -14.50 14.02 31.74
C GLU A 456 -14.10 15.42 32.22
N GLU A 457 -13.43 15.56 33.38
CA GLU A 457 -12.88 16.86 33.79
C GLU A 457 -11.82 17.37 32.80
N ARG A 458 -10.95 16.48 32.27
CA ARG A 458 -10.01 16.82 31.21
C ARG A 458 -10.73 17.14 29.89
N ARG A 459 -11.76 16.38 29.52
CA ARG A 459 -12.59 16.62 28.32
C ARG A 459 -13.26 17.99 28.34
N ARG A 460 -13.81 18.40 29.49
CA ARG A 460 -14.44 19.72 29.67
C ARG A 460 -13.44 20.89 29.66
N LYS A 461 -12.14 20.62 29.79
CA LYS A 461 -11.04 21.59 29.65
C LYS A 461 -10.34 21.53 28.29
N TRP A 462 -10.62 20.51 27.48
CA TRP A 462 -10.02 20.32 26.16
C TRP A 462 -10.71 21.23 25.13
N SER A 463 -9.90 21.79 24.24
CA SER A 463 -10.34 22.53 23.06
C SER A 463 -9.59 22.02 21.84
N PRO A 464 -10.24 21.82 20.68
CA PRO A 464 -9.53 21.39 19.48
C PRO A 464 -8.46 22.41 19.09
N PRO A 465 -7.21 21.99 18.82
CA PRO A 465 -6.22 22.89 18.26
C PRO A 465 -6.65 23.34 16.85
N PRO A 466 -6.22 24.52 16.38
CA PRO A 466 -6.60 25.01 15.06
C PRO A 466 -6.06 24.10 13.97
N HIS A 467 -6.89 23.85 12.94
CA HIS A 467 -6.52 23.04 11.79
C HIS A 467 -5.22 23.54 11.14
N LYS A 468 -4.25 22.64 10.95
CA LYS A 468 -2.92 22.94 10.38
C LYS A 468 -2.98 23.43 8.92
N VAL A 469 -4.12 23.25 8.25
CA VAL A 469 -4.41 23.70 6.87
C VAL A 469 -5.78 24.37 6.81
N THR A 470 -6.00 25.24 5.82
CA THR A 470 -7.30 25.91 5.62
C THR A 470 -7.78 25.91 4.16
N ARG A 471 -6.97 25.38 3.24
CA ARG A 471 -7.21 25.30 1.78
C ARG A 471 -6.49 24.07 1.19
N GLY A 472 -6.72 23.78 -0.08
CA GLY A 472 -6.03 22.72 -0.82
C GLY A 472 -6.61 21.31 -0.62
N ALA A 473 -5.84 20.28 -0.99
CA ALA A 473 -6.30 18.88 -0.97
C ALA A 473 -6.57 18.36 0.45
N LEU A 474 -5.66 18.62 1.40
CA LEU A 474 -5.79 18.19 2.79
C LEU A 474 -7.04 18.78 3.47
N TRP A 475 -7.30 20.08 3.28
CA TRP A 475 -8.51 20.72 3.80
C TRP A 475 -9.80 20.12 3.23
N LYS A 476 -9.81 19.74 1.94
CA LYS A 476 -10.95 19.02 1.35
C LYS A 476 -11.16 17.67 2.05
N GLU A 477 -10.10 16.91 2.27
CA GLU A 477 -10.17 15.60 2.94
C GLU A 477 -10.67 15.74 4.39
N GLU A 478 -10.07 16.63 5.17
CA GLU A 478 -10.44 16.97 6.54
C GLU A 478 -11.91 17.40 6.70
N SER A 479 -12.42 18.16 5.73
CA SER A 479 -13.84 18.57 5.69
C SER A 479 -14.81 17.39 5.46
N LEU A 480 -14.36 16.31 4.79
CA LEU A 480 -15.16 15.10 4.55
C LEU A 480 -15.23 14.16 5.77
N TYR A 481 -14.23 14.22 6.67
CA TYR A 481 -14.27 13.53 7.96
C TYR A 481 -15.07 14.30 9.04
N SER A 482 -15.57 15.51 8.73
CA SER A 482 -16.19 16.38 9.74
C SER A 482 -17.73 16.25 9.80
N PRO A 483 -18.34 16.22 10.99
CA PRO A 483 -19.78 15.98 11.18
C PRO A 483 -20.62 17.22 10.80
N THR A 484 -20.79 17.44 9.50
CA THR A 484 -21.72 18.44 8.98
C THR A 484 -23.19 18.06 9.27
N PRO A 485 -24.12 19.03 9.34
CA PRO A 485 -25.51 18.80 9.71
C PRO A 485 -26.22 17.75 8.84
N ARG A 486 -27.17 17.01 9.45
CA ARG A 486 -27.78 15.77 8.90
C ARG A 486 -28.38 15.89 7.49
N HIS A 487 -28.70 17.10 7.04
CA HIS A 487 -29.41 17.40 5.79
C HIS A 487 -28.62 17.02 4.52
N LEU A 488 -27.28 16.97 4.58
CA LEU A 488 -26.41 16.67 3.45
C LEU A 488 -25.92 15.20 3.39
N ARG A 489 -26.55 14.28 4.14
CA ARG A 489 -26.17 12.86 4.20
C ARG A 489 -26.52 12.03 2.94
N ARG A 490 -26.05 12.44 1.76
CA ARG A 490 -26.03 11.61 0.54
C ARG A 490 -24.69 11.71 -0.21
N ARG A 491 -23.93 10.61 -0.17
CA ARG A 491 -22.82 10.23 -1.08
C ARG A 491 -21.50 11.04 -1.01
N ARG A 492 -20.79 10.90 0.10
CA ARG A 492 -19.37 10.46 0.17
C ARG A 492 -19.10 10.06 1.63
N LEU A 493 -18.43 8.93 1.85
CA LEU A 493 -18.49 8.21 3.12
C LEU A 493 -17.11 8.18 3.82
N PRO A 494 -16.96 8.77 5.02
CA PRO A 494 -15.74 8.68 5.80
C PRO A 494 -15.54 7.26 6.34
N ILE A 495 -14.30 6.95 6.73
CA ILE A 495 -13.95 5.74 7.49
C ILE A 495 -14.73 5.77 8.82
N PRO A 496 -15.41 4.67 9.23
CA PRO A 496 -16.28 4.68 10.40
C PRO A 496 -15.50 4.61 11.72
N CYS A 497 -14.91 5.72 12.17
CA CYS A 497 -14.28 5.88 13.49
C CYS A 497 -15.33 5.95 14.63
N ALA A 498 -16.34 5.08 14.58
CA ALA A 498 -17.53 5.10 15.44
C ALA A 498 -17.43 4.15 16.65
N SER A 499 -16.27 3.55 16.89
CA SER A 499 -15.99 2.68 18.04
C SER A 499 -14.50 2.79 18.41
N PRO A 500 -14.14 2.77 19.71
CA PRO A 500 -12.75 2.93 20.16
C PRO A 500 -11.97 1.63 19.93
N ALA A 501 -11.38 1.52 18.75
CA ALA A 501 -10.78 0.29 18.23
C ALA A 501 -9.49 0.61 17.47
N LEU A 502 -8.42 -0.14 17.77
CA LEU A 502 -7.04 0.24 17.49
C LEU A 502 -6.32 -0.89 16.76
N VAL A 503 -5.29 -0.60 15.96
CA VAL A 503 -4.55 -1.64 15.20
C VAL A 503 -3.11 -1.71 15.68
N ALA A 504 -2.73 -2.85 16.25
CA ALA A 504 -1.40 -3.12 16.77
C ALA A 504 -0.70 -4.28 16.05
N ARG A 505 0.62 -4.31 16.13
CA ARG A 505 1.47 -5.45 15.69
C ARG A 505 2.09 -6.11 16.91
N SER A 506 1.76 -7.38 17.16
CA SER A 506 2.36 -8.16 18.26
C SER A 506 3.76 -8.67 17.88
N PRO A 507 4.80 -8.51 18.72
CA PRO A 507 6.10 -9.10 18.46
C PRO A 507 6.06 -10.65 18.53
N PRO A 508 6.93 -11.37 17.79
CA PRO A 508 7.11 -12.80 17.97
C PRO A 508 7.73 -13.10 19.35
N VAL A 509 7.23 -14.12 20.04
CA VAL A 509 7.64 -14.46 21.41
C VAL A 509 9.02 -15.13 21.40
N SER A 510 10.07 -14.38 21.71
CA SER A 510 11.41 -14.94 21.93
C SER A 510 11.46 -15.69 23.26
N SER A 511 11.61 -17.01 23.23
CA SER A 511 11.61 -17.90 24.39
C SER A 511 12.86 -17.74 25.26
N SER A 512 12.89 -16.75 26.16
CA SER A 512 14.07 -16.47 27.00
C SER A 512 13.75 -15.92 28.40
N ARG A 513 12.98 -16.68 29.19
CA ARG A 513 13.10 -16.84 30.67
C ARG A 513 11.98 -17.75 31.22
N LEU A 514 12.34 -18.97 31.59
CA LEU A 514 11.58 -19.74 32.58
C LEU A 514 12.03 -19.28 33.97
N SER A 515 11.20 -18.52 34.68
CA SER A 515 11.33 -18.37 36.13
C SER A 515 10.90 -19.68 36.80
N ALA A 516 11.77 -20.26 37.62
CA ALA A 516 11.44 -21.48 38.35
C ALA A 516 10.37 -21.19 39.42
N PRO A 517 9.40 -22.10 39.65
CA PRO A 517 8.46 -21.97 40.76
C PRO A 517 9.19 -22.10 42.11
N PRO A 518 8.67 -21.49 43.19
CA PRO A 518 9.27 -21.59 44.52
C PRO A 518 9.19 -23.03 45.06
N PRO A 519 10.13 -23.47 45.91
CA PRO A 519 10.16 -24.82 46.44
C PRO A 519 9.02 -25.06 47.45
N PRO A 520 8.38 -26.24 47.45
CA PRO A 520 7.35 -26.58 48.42
C PRO A 520 7.94 -26.81 49.82
N LEU A 521 7.15 -26.52 50.87
CA LEU A 521 7.56 -26.76 52.26
C LEU A 521 7.69 -28.26 52.55
N GLN A 522 8.73 -28.62 53.32
CA GLN A 522 8.91 -29.97 53.86
C GLN A 522 8.20 -30.13 55.22
N LEU A 523 7.38 -31.16 55.35
CA LEU A 523 6.98 -31.78 56.62
C LEU A 523 7.00 -33.33 56.46
N PRO A 524 7.12 -34.11 57.55
CA PRO A 524 7.97 -35.30 57.54
C PRO A 524 7.31 -36.64 57.13
N ILE A 525 8.18 -37.56 56.69
CA ILE A 525 7.92 -38.97 56.35
C ILE A 525 7.78 -39.82 57.62
N PRO A 526 6.95 -40.89 57.59
CA PRO A 526 7.28 -42.12 58.31
C PRO A 526 7.30 -43.40 57.45
N SER A 527 8.26 -44.28 57.76
CA SER A 527 8.30 -45.75 57.57
C SER A 527 8.06 -46.41 56.19
N SER A 528 9.15 -46.92 55.60
CA SER A 528 9.21 -48.15 54.76
C SER A 528 8.90 -49.42 55.61
N PRO A 529 8.67 -50.64 55.04
CA PRO A 529 9.74 -51.45 54.41
C PRO A 529 9.37 -52.55 53.36
N VAL A 530 10.31 -52.88 52.43
CA VAL A 530 10.60 -54.25 51.86
C VAL A 530 9.48 -54.94 51.00
N SER A 531 9.66 -55.73 49.92
CA SER A 531 10.74 -56.35 49.09
C SER A 531 10.20 -56.55 47.65
N GLY A 532 10.91 -56.97 46.58
CA GLY A 532 12.33 -57.31 46.33
C GLY A 532 12.49 -58.18 45.05
N SER A 533 13.74 -58.47 44.62
CA SER A 533 14.15 -59.35 43.47
C SER A 533 13.81 -58.84 42.05
N ALA A 534 14.51 -59.20 40.95
CA ALA A 534 15.90 -59.68 40.74
C ALA A 534 16.28 -59.58 39.22
N THR A 535 17.56 -59.87 38.87
CA THR A 535 18.15 -60.09 37.51
C THR A 535 18.10 -58.90 36.49
N SER A 536 19.15 -58.37 35.85
CA SER A 536 20.48 -58.81 35.30
C SER A 536 20.44 -59.24 33.81
N VAL A 537 21.35 -58.89 32.88
CA VAL A 537 22.48 -57.90 32.80
C VAL A 537 23.06 -57.86 31.35
N ILE A 538 24.05 -56.98 31.03
CA ILE A 538 24.98 -57.04 29.84
C ILE A 538 24.39 -56.65 28.43
N HIS A 539 25.07 -55.92 27.50
CA HIS A 539 26.23 -54.98 27.55
C HIS A 539 26.54 -54.23 26.20
N VAL A 540 27.19 -53.04 26.25
CA VAL A 540 28.40 -52.53 25.48
C VAL A 540 28.41 -52.56 23.92
N ASN A 541 28.99 -51.63 23.13
CA ASN A 541 29.60 -50.26 23.19
C ASN A 541 29.58 -49.66 21.74
N ARG A 542 29.85 -48.38 21.37
CA ARG A 542 30.41 -47.14 21.98
C ARG A 542 31.94 -46.89 21.85
N ALA A 543 32.33 -45.97 20.94
CA ALA A 543 33.62 -45.24 20.84
C ALA A 543 33.32 -43.77 20.43
N ALA A 544 33.78 -42.71 21.11
CA ALA A 544 35.14 -42.11 21.17
C ALA A 544 35.56 -41.48 19.80
N ILE A 545 35.59 -40.16 19.54
CA ILE A 545 36.03 -38.92 20.23
C ILE A 545 37.55 -38.62 20.08
N GLY A 546 37.87 -37.48 19.44
CA GLY A 546 39.23 -36.96 19.16
C GLY A 546 39.48 -36.82 17.64
N GLU A 547 40.13 -35.79 17.08
CA GLU A 547 40.72 -34.55 17.65
C GLU A 547 40.63 -33.34 16.69
N LYS A 548 40.69 -32.13 17.30
CA LYS A 548 41.28 -30.83 16.85
C LYS A 548 41.25 -30.36 15.38
N ALA A 549 41.03 -29.06 15.23
CA ALA A 549 41.29 -28.30 13.99
C ALA A 549 42.72 -27.74 13.93
N ALA A 550 43.36 -27.77 12.74
CA ALA A 550 44.30 -26.76 12.24
C ALA A 550 44.83 -27.14 10.84
N ALA A 551 44.45 -26.40 9.78
CA ALA A 551 45.27 -26.16 8.57
C ALA A 551 44.52 -25.22 7.61
N ALA A 552 45.17 -24.15 7.18
CA ALA A 552 44.75 -23.34 6.04
C ALA A 552 45.97 -23.02 5.16
N ALA A 553 45.72 -22.77 3.87
CA ALA A 553 46.68 -22.39 2.83
C ALA A 553 47.69 -23.47 2.35
N ALA A 554 48.31 -23.15 1.21
CA ALA A 554 49.44 -23.84 0.57
C ALA A 554 49.22 -25.24 -0.06
N ALA A 555 48.50 -25.29 -1.19
CA ALA A 555 49.03 -25.90 -2.42
C ALA A 555 48.24 -25.43 -3.65
N ALA A 556 48.91 -24.84 -4.63
CA ALA A 556 48.38 -24.60 -5.98
C ALA A 556 49.36 -25.20 -6.99
N GLY A 557 48.85 -25.85 -8.06
CA GLY A 557 49.72 -26.32 -9.14
C GLY A 557 49.25 -27.56 -9.91
N SER A 558 48.35 -27.36 -10.88
CA SER A 558 48.38 -28.02 -12.20
C SER A 558 47.25 -27.47 -13.08
N CYS A 559 47.49 -27.39 -14.39
CA CYS A 559 46.49 -27.05 -15.40
C CYS A 559 46.44 -28.19 -16.42
N GLU A 560 45.24 -28.60 -16.85
CA GLU A 560 45.00 -29.22 -18.17
C GLU A 560 43.48 -29.20 -18.48
N GLU A 561 43.07 -29.68 -19.66
CA GLU A 561 41.89 -29.16 -20.38
C GLU A 561 40.61 -30.03 -20.37
N GLY A 562 39.48 -29.42 -19.98
CA GLY A 562 38.10 -29.83 -20.36
C GLY A 562 37.54 -31.14 -19.76
N PRO A 563 36.30 -31.56 -20.16
CA PRO A 563 35.30 -30.87 -20.99
C PRO A 563 34.04 -30.42 -20.18
N THR A 564 33.06 -29.81 -20.86
CA THR A 564 31.80 -29.30 -20.27
C THR A 564 30.68 -30.34 -20.14
N PRO A 565 29.85 -30.30 -19.08
CA PRO A 565 28.57 -31.03 -19.04
C PRO A 565 27.47 -30.28 -19.82
N GLN A 566 26.84 -30.99 -20.76
CA GLN A 566 25.48 -30.70 -21.26
C GLN A 566 24.46 -31.13 -20.18
N GLY A 567 23.19 -30.73 -20.14
CA GLY A 567 22.39 -29.95 -21.09
C GLY A 567 20.87 -30.25 -21.02
N GLY A 568 20.38 -30.87 -19.94
CA GLY A 568 19.03 -31.45 -19.88
C GLY A 568 17.86 -30.46 -19.80
N HIS A 569 17.93 -29.46 -18.91
CA HIS A 569 16.79 -28.57 -18.62
C HIS A 569 16.33 -27.75 -19.84
N ALA A 570 17.25 -27.36 -20.72
CA ALA A 570 16.93 -26.59 -21.92
C ALA A 570 16.07 -27.39 -22.93
N GLN A 571 16.35 -28.68 -23.11
CA GLN A 571 15.54 -29.55 -23.98
C GLN A 571 14.15 -29.80 -23.38
N GLN A 572 14.04 -29.91 -22.06
CA GLN A 572 12.76 -30.11 -21.38
C GLN A 572 11.85 -28.87 -21.51
N ALA A 573 12.42 -27.67 -21.38
CA ALA A 573 11.73 -26.41 -21.66
C ALA A 573 11.29 -26.27 -23.13
N LEU A 574 12.16 -26.61 -24.09
CA LEU A 574 11.81 -26.61 -25.52
C LEU A 574 10.66 -27.56 -25.84
N LYS A 575 10.64 -28.75 -25.23
CA LYS A 575 9.61 -29.76 -25.48
C LYS A 575 8.25 -29.34 -24.92
N LEU A 576 8.22 -28.67 -23.77
CA LEU A 576 7.00 -28.05 -23.22
C LEU A 576 6.50 -26.90 -24.12
N ALA A 577 7.39 -26.02 -24.57
CA ALA A 577 7.03 -24.93 -25.47
C ALA A 577 6.45 -25.43 -26.81
N GLN A 578 7.07 -26.45 -27.42
CA GLN A 578 6.57 -27.04 -28.66
C GLN A 578 5.19 -27.68 -28.47
N THR A 579 5.01 -28.49 -27.42
CA THR A 579 3.72 -29.13 -27.12
C THR A 579 2.59 -28.10 -26.94
N TRP A 580 2.90 -26.94 -26.35
CA TRP A 580 1.97 -25.83 -26.17
C TRP A 580 1.61 -25.13 -27.49
N VAL A 581 2.59 -24.91 -28.38
CA VAL A 581 2.36 -24.38 -29.73
C VAL A 581 1.53 -25.34 -30.58
N ASP A 582 1.86 -26.63 -30.56
CA ASP A 582 1.15 -27.66 -31.34
C ASP A 582 -0.32 -27.77 -30.90
N THR A 583 -0.59 -27.67 -29.59
CA THR A 583 -1.95 -27.70 -29.02
C THR A 583 -2.77 -26.44 -29.38
N MET A 584 -2.12 -25.29 -29.54
CA MET A 584 -2.75 -24.01 -29.89
C MET A 584 -2.94 -23.80 -31.40
N SER A 585 -2.33 -24.65 -32.24
CA SER A 585 -2.32 -24.48 -33.71
C SER A 585 -3.40 -25.29 -34.45
N ALA A 586 -4.24 -26.05 -33.73
CA ALA A 586 -5.30 -26.87 -34.30
C ALA A 586 -6.57 -26.04 -34.59
N SER A 587 -6.67 -25.50 -35.80
CA SER A 587 -7.85 -24.81 -36.35
C SER A 587 -8.40 -25.57 -37.58
N ASP A 588 -9.67 -25.32 -37.93
CA ASP A 588 -10.40 -26.07 -38.97
C ASP A 588 -9.77 -25.96 -40.38
N PRO A 589 -9.99 -26.93 -41.28
CA PRO A 589 -9.31 -26.96 -42.59
C PRO A 589 -9.72 -25.90 -43.62
N ASP A 590 -10.91 -25.28 -43.48
CA ASP A 590 -11.60 -24.56 -44.56
C ASP A 590 -11.59 -23.03 -44.44
N GLU A 591 -10.41 -22.39 -44.47
CA GLU A 591 -10.29 -20.95 -44.80
C GLU A 591 -9.22 -20.68 -45.89
N PRO A 592 -9.49 -19.77 -46.85
CA PRO A 592 -8.61 -19.52 -47.99
C PRO A 592 -7.41 -18.63 -47.61
N LYS A 593 -6.21 -19.04 -48.05
CA LYS A 593 -4.97 -18.31 -47.81
C LYS A 593 -4.72 -17.26 -48.88
N ASP A 594 -4.99 -16.00 -48.56
CA ASP A 594 -4.55 -14.87 -49.37
C ASP A 594 -3.01 -14.76 -49.36
N LYS A 595 -2.45 -14.36 -50.51
CA LYS A 595 -1.01 -14.14 -50.69
C LYS A 595 -0.76 -12.68 -51.00
N ASP A 596 0.15 -12.06 -50.25
CA ASP A 596 1.34 -11.36 -50.75
C ASP A 596 1.85 -10.38 -49.69
N PHE A 597 3.12 -10.53 -49.28
CA PHE A 597 4.06 -9.42 -49.06
C PHE A 597 5.46 -9.96 -48.70
N GLU A 598 6.27 -10.28 -49.70
CA GLU A 598 7.69 -10.58 -49.49
C GLU A 598 8.54 -9.30 -49.39
N GLY A 599 9.60 -9.35 -48.57
CA GLY A 599 10.84 -8.65 -48.86
C GLY A 599 11.21 -7.43 -48.01
N ARG A 600 11.89 -7.67 -46.88
CA ARG A 600 13.36 -7.45 -46.77
C ARG A 600 13.95 -7.96 -45.43
N PRO A 601 15.27 -8.22 -45.35
CA PRO A 601 15.80 -9.19 -44.39
C PRO A 601 16.29 -8.60 -43.06
N SER A 602 16.24 -9.45 -42.04
CA SER A 602 16.92 -9.29 -40.75
C SER A 602 18.45 -9.32 -40.87
N ARG A 603 19.15 -8.59 -39.99
CA ARG A 603 20.52 -8.93 -39.58
C ARG A 603 20.67 -8.86 -38.05
N LEU A 604 21.20 -9.95 -37.48
CA LEU A 604 21.51 -10.12 -36.08
C LEU A 604 22.90 -9.56 -35.74
N GLY A 605 23.03 -9.04 -34.51
CA GLY A 605 24.16 -9.28 -33.60
C GLY A 605 25.56 -8.79 -33.98
N LEU A 606 26.15 -7.98 -33.09
CA LEU A 606 27.31 -8.39 -32.29
C LEU A 606 27.59 -7.34 -31.20
N GLY A 607 28.01 -7.79 -30.01
CA GLY A 607 28.29 -6.91 -28.86
C GLY A 607 29.77 -6.60 -28.70
N ALA A 608 30.08 -5.42 -28.15
CA ALA A 608 31.42 -5.05 -27.70
C ALA A 608 31.36 -4.22 -26.41
N LYS A 609 32.33 -4.40 -25.51
CA LYS A 609 32.44 -3.66 -24.24
C LYS A 609 32.88 -2.21 -24.52
N VAL A 610 32.24 -1.23 -23.88
CA VAL A 610 32.69 0.17 -23.92
C VAL A 610 33.50 0.48 -22.65
N ALA A 611 34.74 0.90 -22.83
CA ALA A 611 35.62 1.36 -21.74
C ALA A 611 35.38 2.85 -21.42
N PRO A 612 35.65 3.32 -20.18
CA PRO A 612 35.33 4.68 -19.76
C PRO A 612 36.36 5.71 -20.25
N ASN A 613 36.27 6.11 -21.52
CA ASN A 613 36.61 7.47 -22.01
C ASN A 613 36.42 7.59 -23.53
N ALA A 614 35.34 8.23 -23.97
CA ALA A 614 35.12 8.60 -25.38
C ALA A 614 34.93 10.13 -25.50
N LYS A 615 35.88 10.80 -26.15
CA LYS A 615 35.77 12.24 -26.46
C LYS A 615 34.62 12.45 -27.47
N ARG A 616 33.84 13.53 -27.32
CA ARG A 616 32.78 13.89 -28.27
C ARG A 616 33.37 14.07 -29.68
N VAL A 617 32.98 13.21 -30.61
CA VAL A 617 33.23 13.38 -32.04
C VAL A 617 32.16 14.31 -32.61
N ALA A 618 32.54 15.25 -33.47
CA ALA A 618 31.57 16.12 -34.16
C ALA A 618 30.85 15.33 -35.26
N PRO A 619 29.53 15.54 -35.48
CA PRO A 619 28.77 14.76 -36.45
C PRO A 619 29.37 14.87 -37.87
N THR A 620 29.40 13.75 -38.58
CA THR A 620 29.90 13.66 -39.96
C THR A 620 28.83 14.02 -40.99
N ASP A 621 27.55 13.88 -40.63
CA ASP A 621 26.41 14.17 -41.50
C ASP A 621 26.23 15.70 -41.75
N PRO A 622 26.16 16.16 -43.02
CA PRO A 622 25.95 17.57 -43.35
C PRO A 622 24.60 18.15 -42.88
N VAL A 623 23.54 17.34 -42.85
CA VAL A 623 22.20 17.71 -42.37
C VAL A 623 22.21 17.87 -40.86
N GLU A 624 22.84 16.93 -40.13
CA GLU A 624 22.95 17.01 -38.67
C GLU A 624 23.76 18.24 -38.22
N ARG A 625 24.89 18.55 -38.90
CA ARG A 625 25.62 19.81 -38.68
C ARG A 625 24.74 21.04 -38.90
N ARG A 626 23.91 21.05 -39.95
CA ARG A 626 23.02 22.17 -40.29
C ARG A 626 21.89 22.34 -39.28
N LEU A 627 21.41 21.25 -38.68
CA LEU A 627 20.45 21.26 -37.57
C LEU A 627 21.10 21.75 -36.26
N LEU A 628 22.25 21.22 -35.87
CA LEU A 628 23.01 21.71 -34.70
C LEU A 628 23.33 23.21 -34.82
N GLY A 629 23.72 23.67 -36.01
CA GLY A 629 23.95 25.10 -36.28
C GLY A 629 22.72 25.97 -35.99
N LYS A 630 21.53 25.55 -36.45
CA LYS A 630 20.27 26.26 -36.17
C LYS A 630 19.91 26.26 -34.68
N VAL A 631 20.01 25.11 -34.01
CA VAL A 631 19.71 24.99 -32.56
C VAL A 631 20.66 25.85 -31.73
N ASN A 632 21.95 25.88 -32.07
CA ASN A 632 22.93 26.72 -31.37
C ASN A 632 22.73 28.22 -31.63
N ALA A 633 22.26 28.61 -32.82
CA ALA A 633 21.89 30.00 -33.11
C ALA A 633 20.66 30.43 -32.30
N GLN A 634 19.62 29.58 -32.21
CA GLN A 634 18.44 29.85 -31.38
C GLN A 634 18.79 29.97 -29.90
N LYS A 635 19.66 29.09 -29.37
CA LYS A 635 20.14 29.19 -27.98
C LYS A 635 20.92 30.47 -27.70
N ARG A 636 21.75 30.95 -28.64
CA ARG A 636 22.46 32.23 -28.49
C ARG A 636 21.47 33.39 -28.40
N LYS A 637 20.50 33.46 -29.32
CA LYS A 637 19.48 34.52 -29.35
C LYS A 637 18.66 34.56 -28.05
N ALA A 638 18.24 33.41 -27.52
CA ALA A 638 17.50 33.36 -26.25
C ALA A 638 18.32 33.89 -25.07
N ILE A 639 19.61 33.54 -24.97
CA ILE A 639 20.51 34.05 -23.90
C ILE A 639 20.78 35.56 -24.06
N GLU A 640 20.77 36.07 -25.29
CA GLU A 640 20.96 37.48 -25.61
C GLU A 640 19.70 38.32 -25.28
N GLU A 641 18.51 37.75 -25.52
CA GLU A 641 17.22 38.32 -25.10
C GLU A 641 17.04 38.30 -23.57
N GLU A 642 17.41 37.20 -22.91
CA GLU A 642 17.40 37.05 -21.44
C GLU A 642 18.35 38.05 -20.75
N LYS A 643 19.55 38.26 -21.31
CA LYS A 643 20.49 39.29 -20.82
C LYS A 643 19.97 40.71 -21.02
N LYS A 644 19.30 41.00 -22.13
CA LYS A 644 18.76 42.33 -22.40
C LYS A 644 17.66 42.70 -21.40
N ALA A 645 16.74 41.77 -21.14
CA ALA A 645 15.73 41.93 -20.09
C ALA A 645 16.35 42.10 -18.69
N ALA A 646 17.45 41.39 -18.40
CA ALA A 646 18.18 41.52 -17.13
C ALA A 646 18.98 42.83 -16.98
N GLN A 647 19.30 43.54 -18.08
CA GLN A 647 19.86 44.89 -18.02
C GLN A 647 18.75 45.95 -17.89
N GLU A 648 17.68 45.82 -18.67
CA GLU A 648 16.52 46.74 -18.63
C GLU A 648 15.83 46.73 -17.26
N ALA A 649 15.83 45.61 -16.54
CA ALA A 649 15.33 45.50 -15.17
C ALA A 649 16.27 46.08 -14.08
N ASN A 650 17.43 46.63 -14.46
CA ASN A 650 18.51 46.99 -13.53
C ASN A 650 19.04 48.43 -13.72
N GLU A 651 18.35 49.23 -14.55
CA GLU A 651 18.60 50.68 -14.75
C GLU A 651 17.49 51.57 -14.12
N ASP A 652 16.48 50.96 -13.49
CA ASP A 652 15.20 51.61 -13.07
C ASP A 652 15.06 51.69 -11.53
N SER A 653 16.19 51.80 -10.80
CA SER A 653 16.21 51.76 -9.32
C SER A 653 17.22 52.73 -8.66
N ASP A 654 17.08 54.03 -8.92
CA ASP A 654 17.78 55.12 -8.22
C ASP A 654 16.86 56.37 -8.08
N ASP A 655 15.88 56.34 -7.17
CA ASP A 655 15.35 57.56 -6.53
C ASP A 655 14.70 57.27 -5.16
N ASP A 656 14.68 58.26 -4.28
CA ASP A 656 14.24 58.19 -2.88
C ASP A 656 12.89 58.91 -2.68
N SER A 657 11.84 58.22 -2.19
CA SER A 657 10.94 58.72 -1.12
C SER A 657 9.55 58.03 -0.97
N VAL A 658 9.27 57.65 0.28
CA VAL A 658 8.01 57.87 1.05
C VAL A 658 6.62 57.81 0.35
N SER A 659 5.78 56.90 0.89
CA SER A 659 4.30 56.94 1.07
C SER A 659 3.39 55.96 0.28
N ASN A 660 2.20 55.74 0.86
CA ASN A 660 1.25 54.66 0.59
C ASN A 660 0.67 54.62 -0.84
N VAL A 661 0.57 53.41 -1.41
CA VAL A 661 -0.39 53.06 -2.47
C VAL A 661 -1.02 51.69 -2.15
N PRO A 662 -2.35 51.50 -2.27
CA PRO A 662 -3.03 50.23 -2.00
C PRO A 662 -3.07 49.29 -3.23
N SER A 663 -3.59 48.08 -3.01
CA SER A 663 -3.73 47.00 -3.99
C SER A 663 -4.65 47.29 -5.19
N ILE A 664 -4.24 46.89 -6.40
CA ILE A 664 -5.12 46.66 -7.56
C ILE A 664 -4.75 45.32 -8.24
N GLN A 665 -5.73 44.65 -8.84
CA GLN A 665 -5.59 43.36 -9.54
C GLN A 665 -5.29 43.54 -11.04
N ALA A 666 -4.68 42.54 -11.68
CA ALA A 666 -4.67 42.40 -13.14
C ALA A 666 -4.86 40.93 -13.56
N GLN A 667 -5.68 40.69 -14.59
CA GLN A 667 -5.90 39.38 -15.22
C GLN A 667 -5.11 39.28 -16.54
N PRO A 668 -4.75 38.05 -17.00
CA PRO A 668 -4.03 37.87 -18.26
C PRO A 668 -4.95 37.94 -19.48
N LEU A 669 -4.45 38.51 -20.58
CA LEU A 669 -5.08 38.48 -21.91
C LEU A 669 -4.45 37.41 -22.82
N LEU A 670 -5.20 36.97 -23.83
CA LEU A 670 -4.97 35.72 -24.55
C LEU A 670 -4.69 35.89 -26.05
N LEU A 671 -3.65 35.19 -26.53
CA LEU A 671 -3.53 34.58 -27.88
C LEU A 671 -3.55 35.52 -29.11
N PRO A 672 -3.17 35.00 -30.31
CA PRO A 672 -4.19 34.44 -31.20
C PRO A 672 -3.82 33.07 -31.82
N LEU A 673 -4.85 32.25 -32.05
CA LEU A 673 -4.81 31.04 -32.87
C LEU A 673 -5.28 31.34 -34.29
N LEU A 674 -4.64 30.73 -35.29
CA LEU A 674 -5.10 30.73 -36.70
C LEU A 674 -5.09 29.32 -37.26
N TYR A 675 -6.18 28.56 -37.05
CA TYR A 675 -6.79 27.66 -38.06
C TYR A 675 -8.04 26.93 -37.52
N LEU A 676 -9.22 27.58 -37.57
CA LEU A 676 -10.49 26.91 -37.88
C LEU A 676 -11.58 27.96 -38.17
N HIS A 677 -11.84 28.26 -39.45
CA HIS A 677 -12.98 29.12 -39.82
C HIS A 677 -13.60 28.74 -41.17
N ARG A 678 -14.58 27.83 -41.11
CA ARG A 678 -15.67 27.66 -42.10
C ARG A 678 -16.93 27.28 -41.32
N SER A 679 -18.09 27.78 -41.77
CA SER A 679 -19.40 27.67 -41.08
C SER A 679 -19.41 28.29 -39.66
N LEU A 680 -20.07 29.41 -39.34
CA LEU A 680 -21.34 29.95 -39.84
C LEU A 680 -21.44 31.44 -39.44
N ASN A 681 -21.70 32.31 -40.42
CA ASN A 681 -22.04 33.71 -40.19
C ASN A 681 -23.56 33.88 -40.32
N ARG A 682 -24.26 34.36 -39.28
CA ARG A 682 -25.48 35.18 -39.40
C ARG A 682 -25.94 35.75 -38.04
N THR A 683 -26.31 37.04 -38.05
CA THR A 683 -27.21 37.76 -37.11
C THR A 683 -27.02 37.46 -35.62
N SER A 684 -26.33 38.26 -34.80
CA SER A 684 -26.36 39.72 -34.60
C SER A 684 -27.70 40.30 -34.11
N ARG A 685 -27.71 40.84 -32.88
CA ARG A 685 -28.12 42.21 -32.51
C ARG A 685 -28.16 42.45 -30.99
N LEU A 686 -27.57 43.59 -30.56
CA LEU A 686 -27.98 44.48 -29.46
C LEU A 686 -28.01 43.95 -28.00
N ARG A 687 -27.86 44.77 -26.95
CA ARG A 687 -26.95 45.92 -26.66
C ARG A 687 -27.22 46.43 -25.22
N ASP A 688 -26.14 46.75 -24.50
CA ASP A 688 -25.97 47.84 -23.52
C ASP A 688 -26.70 47.86 -22.15
N LEU A 689 -26.08 48.59 -21.20
CA LEU A 689 -26.56 49.09 -19.89
C LEU A 689 -26.79 48.03 -18.77
N GLU A 690 -25.90 47.77 -17.80
CA GLU A 690 -24.89 48.57 -17.05
C GLU A 690 -25.46 49.38 -15.85
N VAL A 691 -24.65 49.46 -14.76
CA VAL A 691 -24.88 50.18 -13.48
C VAL A 691 -25.93 49.54 -12.53
N GLY A 692 -25.71 49.41 -11.22
CA GLY A 692 -24.52 49.66 -10.39
C GLY A 692 -24.86 49.95 -8.90
N SER A 693 -23.84 49.95 -8.02
CA SER A 693 -23.89 50.28 -6.56
C SER A 693 -24.70 49.31 -5.66
N GLU A 694 -24.09 48.66 -4.65
CA GLU A 694 -23.90 49.08 -3.23
C GLU A 694 -25.14 48.84 -2.33
N ALA A 695 -25.04 48.66 -1.00
CA ALA A 695 -24.01 48.07 -0.11
C ALA A 695 -24.63 47.95 1.31
N SER A 696 -24.10 47.03 2.15
CA SER A 696 -24.34 46.94 3.61
C SER A 696 -25.81 46.71 4.09
N THR A 697 -26.17 46.41 5.35
CA THR A 697 -25.56 45.58 6.41
C THR A 697 -26.64 45.12 7.42
N GLU A 698 -26.50 43.90 7.94
CA GLU A 698 -26.95 43.44 9.29
C GLU A 698 -28.45 43.41 9.72
N ALA A 699 -28.65 42.71 10.85
CA ALA A 699 -29.73 42.83 11.85
C ALA A 699 -31.16 42.26 11.59
N SER A 700 -31.36 41.04 12.10
CA SER A 700 -32.29 40.74 13.21
C SER A 700 -33.84 40.79 13.05
N ALA A 701 -34.40 39.60 12.75
CA ALA A 701 -35.44 38.89 13.53
C ALA A 701 -36.91 39.39 13.68
N THR A 702 -37.84 38.39 13.75
CA THR A 702 -39.20 38.40 14.38
C THR A 702 -40.22 39.46 13.90
N ALA A 703 -41.43 39.17 13.43
CA ALA A 703 -42.47 38.26 13.95
C ALA A 703 -43.66 38.11 12.96
N ALA A 704 -44.74 37.44 13.37
CA ALA A 704 -45.84 36.98 12.50
C ALA A 704 -47.05 37.93 12.34
N GLY A 705 -47.79 37.74 11.23
CA GLY A 705 -49.26 37.85 11.12
C GLY A 705 -49.78 36.51 10.55
N MET A 706 -50.89 35.90 10.98
CA MET A 706 -52.30 36.36 10.97
C MET A 706 -52.79 36.63 9.53
N ALA A 707 -53.79 35.93 8.98
CA ALA A 707 -54.74 34.92 9.52
C ALA A 707 -55.02 33.78 8.48
N GLU A 708 -56.09 32.95 8.41
CA GLU A 708 -57.41 32.94 9.07
C GLU A 708 -58.12 31.55 9.06
N VAL A 709 -59.39 31.54 9.46
CA VAL A 709 -60.48 30.53 9.51
C VAL A 709 -60.63 29.69 8.21
N ALA A 710 -60.68 28.34 8.16
CA ALA A 710 -61.64 27.32 8.70
C ALA A 710 -63.01 27.29 7.95
N LEU A 711 -63.84 26.23 7.85
CA LEU A 711 -64.10 24.97 8.61
C LEU A 711 -64.64 23.83 7.68
N GLN A 712 -64.62 22.56 8.16
CA GLN A 712 -65.68 21.50 8.00
C GLN A 712 -66.07 20.95 6.58
N GLU A 713 -66.53 19.70 6.33
CA GLU A 713 -66.83 18.46 7.11
C GLU A 713 -66.39 17.16 6.35
N GLY A 714 -66.68 15.99 6.93
CA GLY A 714 -66.83 14.65 6.30
C GLY A 714 -67.71 13.79 7.23
N PRO A 715 -67.75 12.43 7.18
CA PRO A 715 -67.35 11.46 6.15
C PRO A 715 -68.51 10.48 5.76
N GLU A 716 -68.33 9.53 4.83
CA GLU A 716 -69.22 8.34 4.73
C GLU A 716 -68.57 7.09 4.08
N VAL A 717 -69.26 5.93 4.12
CA VAL A 717 -68.73 4.55 3.94
C VAL A 717 -69.78 3.60 3.31
N LEU A 718 -69.37 2.39 2.85
CA LEU A 718 -70.16 1.23 2.34
C LEU A 718 -70.57 1.32 0.85
N ALA A 719 -70.84 0.23 0.10
CA ALA A 719 -70.90 -1.23 0.35
C ALA A 719 -70.23 -1.98 -0.86
N VAL A 720 -69.50 -3.09 -0.73
CA VAL A 720 -69.89 -4.52 -0.53
C VAL A 720 -70.82 -5.12 -1.62
N GLU A 721 -70.32 -6.12 -2.37
CA GLU A 721 -71.08 -7.34 -2.75
C GLU A 721 -70.13 -8.53 -3.06
N ASP A 722 -70.67 -9.75 -3.15
CA ASP A 722 -69.96 -11.04 -3.06
C ASP A 722 -69.73 -11.76 -4.41
N GLY A 723 -68.83 -12.76 -4.50
CA GLY A 723 -68.30 -13.22 -5.82
C GLY A 723 -67.78 -14.66 -6.06
N SER A 724 -67.86 -15.60 -5.10
CA SER A 724 -67.75 -17.08 -5.28
C SER A 724 -66.63 -17.76 -6.12
N SER A 725 -65.89 -18.70 -5.48
CA SER A 725 -65.12 -19.83 -6.07
C SER A 725 -63.89 -19.53 -6.95
N GLY A 726 -62.91 -20.43 -7.16
CA GLY A 726 -62.64 -21.77 -6.59
C GLY A 726 -61.63 -22.59 -7.44
N GLY A 727 -60.72 -23.35 -6.81
CA GLY A 727 -59.59 -24.05 -7.47
C GLY A 727 -58.28 -23.26 -7.28
N ILE A 728 -57.18 -23.73 -6.66
CA ILE A 728 -56.55 -25.06 -6.44
C ILE A 728 -55.71 -25.56 -7.64
N PHE A 729 -54.48 -25.98 -7.29
CA PHE A 729 -53.45 -26.72 -8.03
C PHE A 729 -52.33 -25.97 -8.77
N SER A 730 -51.18 -26.63 -8.70
CA SER A 730 -49.81 -26.23 -8.99
C SER A 730 -49.34 -26.60 -10.39
N SER A 731 -48.33 -25.88 -10.87
CA SER A 731 -47.09 -26.50 -11.36
C SER A 731 -45.92 -25.54 -11.16
#